data_AF-A0A8D3WL57-F1
#
_entry.id   AF-A0A8D3WL57-F1
#
_cell.length_a   1.000
_cell.length_b   1.000
_cell.length_c   1.000
_cell.angle_alpha   90.00
_cell.angle_beta   90.00
_cell.angle_gamma   90.00
#
_symmetry.space_group_name_H-M   'P 1'
#
loop_
_entity.id
_entity.type
_entity.pdbx_description
1 polymer ?
#
loop_
_entity_poly.entity_id
_entity_poly.type
_entity_poly.pdbx_seq_one_letter_code
_entity_poly.pdbx_strand_id
1 'polypeptide(L)'
;MTDVERSVRGDAAGDPGARAAVVRAVLWLLVGVLAVRQVAVVLRRPPGERLTDLETWTGATGVLHIAGSLYDPGRFTGTPFAGLVLKPLTVSAEQALGVVWTFGSLLLVVLLGFVAVRALPAPVSRRTAFLAAPVAITLLMVSLPVRNTLHLGQTSILPVLLVLLACFAVRGERLPGVLTGVAAALQPAVLLFAALFWLTGRRRAAVGGGVTFVVCTALAWAMMPRDSWAYWVHHLAGAGLGERPDSLANQSLHGALLRFGLQGPLEIALFLVLAAVVVVLGLRRAARYARDGQLLLAVAVTGCVAVAVSPTAWQHQLLWVLLAVVGRVGTRASDRLVWPAVVVLVLTLPGKMLLPNVGVVLPVRDNVLLVAALAAACAVPFLSRTSPHWRQPVPTDYAKPVPARFAWVPLVPLWRRVLSRPNLLLELLLIRVVYSAYAKVRLAATAGRSAAEEHGRQIHSAEQWLHIDIEHWANHTVVGIPWLRDFFDYYYSTFHFIVPLAILGVLYVRRPSDYRWARTTIGFATVLALLGFWLYPLAPPRLMPGLGFIDTVHGVQDLDSPDFGALTAVTNQYAAMPSLHFGWSLWCGLVILLLAPKLWMKVLGLLHPLFTVSAIVATGNHWVLDAVGGGAVVAAGFGLTYVLAGPRRLQALPDAGRATDSGAGGRPEPEAGNDGDTGDDSGRPVVVAGPASSKA
;
A
#
# COMPACT_ATOMS: atom_id res chain seq x y z
N MET A 1 51.70 -40.94 -9.14
CA MET A 1 51.16 -40.65 -10.48
C MET A 1 49.76 -40.09 -10.26
N THR A 2 49.63 -38.78 -10.02
CA THR A 2 49.39 -37.74 -11.07
C THR A 2 48.00 -37.97 -11.70
N ASP A 3 46.99 -37.12 -11.63
CA ASP A 3 47.00 -35.65 -11.55
C ASP A 3 45.60 -35.07 -11.28
N VAL A 4 45.58 -33.96 -10.52
CA VAL A 4 44.83 -32.70 -10.78
C VAL A 4 43.30 -32.70 -10.56
N GLU A 5 42.76 -32.15 -9.47
CA GLU A 5 42.71 -30.74 -9.00
C GLU A 5 41.79 -29.80 -9.83
N ARG A 6 40.82 -29.21 -9.11
CA ARG A 6 40.07 -27.95 -9.32
C ARG A 6 38.60 -28.01 -9.77
N SER A 7 37.84 -27.22 -9.00
CA SER A 7 36.63 -26.48 -9.36
C SER A 7 35.27 -27.11 -9.01
N VAL A 8 34.83 -26.92 -7.76
CA VAL A 8 33.68 -26.01 -7.50
C VAL A 8 33.98 -25.21 -6.23
N ARG A 9 34.27 -23.92 -6.42
CA ARG A 9 34.37 -22.91 -5.36
C ARG A 9 33.07 -22.85 -4.57
N GLY A 10 33.21 -22.69 -3.25
CA GLY A 10 32.12 -22.62 -2.30
C GLY A 10 31.06 -21.59 -2.67
N ASP A 11 29.83 -22.06 -2.77
CA ASP A 11 28.68 -21.23 -2.48
C ASP A 11 28.71 -20.95 -0.97
N ALA A 12 29.03 -19.70 -0.62
CA ALA A 12 28.69 -19.12 0.67
C ALA A 12 27.15 -18.97 0.78
N ALA A 13 26.43 -20.09 0.72
CA ALA A 13 25.05 -20.19 1.15
C ALA A 13 25.06 -20.17 2.69
N GLY A 14 25.27 -18.98 3.26
CA GLY A 14 25.31 -18.76 4.70
C GLY A 14 24.15 -19.47 5.39
N ASP A 15 24.45 -20.10 6.53
CA ASP A 15 23.53 -20.89 7.34
C ASP A 15 22.14 -20.22 7.38
N PRO A 16 21.07 -20.91 6.93
CA PRO A 16 19.70 -20.40 6.99
C PRO A 16 19.31 -19.91 8.39
N GLY A 17 19.91 -20.47 9.45
CA GLY A 17 19.79 -20.01 10.83
C GLY A 17 20.39 -18.62 11.04
N ALA A 18 21.64 -18.42 10.64
CA ALA A 18 22.33 -17.13 10.72
C ALA A 18 21.60 -16.00 9.96
N ARG A 19 21.11 -16.27 8.73
CA ARG A 19 20.34 -15.27 7.97
C ARG A 19 19.03 -14.88 8.66
N ALA A 20 18.32 -15.83 9.24
CA ALA A 20 17.09 -15.55 9.98
C ALA A 20 17.35 -14.75 11.28
N ALA A 21 18.47 -15.02 11.96
CA ALA A 21 18.90 -14.26 13.13
C ALA A 21 19.24 -12.80 12.78
N VAL A 22 19.98 -12.57 11.68
CA VAL A 22 20.29 -11.22 11.20
C VAL A 22 19.02 -10.45 10.84
N VAL A 23 18.10 -11.07 10.06
CA VAL A 23 16.81 -10.42 9.72
C VAL A 23 16.03 -10.05 10.98
N ARG A 24 16.00 -10.94 11.98
CA ARG A 24 15.35 -10.66 13.26
C ARG A 24 16.01 -9.49 13.99
N ALA A 25 17.34 -9.46 14.06
CA ALA A 25 18.09 -8.38 14.70
C ALA A 25 17.80 -7.04 14.01
N VAL A 26 17.80 -7.00 12.68
CA VAL A 26 17.45 -5.82 11.89
C VAL A 26 16.01 -5.36 12.16
N LEU A 27 15.05 -6.28 12.27
CA LEU A 27 13.67 -5.93 12.59
C LEU A 27 13.51 -5.37 14.01
N TRP A 28 14.23 -5.92 15.01
CA TRP A 28 14.22 -5.35 16.37
C TRP A 28 14.96 -4.01 16.45
N LEU A 29 16.04 -3.84 15.69
CA LEU A 29 16.71 -2.56 15.53
C LEU A 29 15.74 -1.53 14.94
N LEU A 30 14.98 -1.90 13.91
CA LEU A 30 13.95 -1.04 13.32
C LEU A 30 12.87 -0.65 14.35
N VAL A 31 12.40 -1.59 15.17
CA VAL A 31 11.48 -1.29 16.29
C VAL A 31 12.11 -0.28 17.25
N GLY A 32 13.37 -0.49 17.65
CA GLY A 32 14.10 0.43 18.52
C GLY A 32 14.26 1.83 17.93
N VAL A 33 14.68 1.93 16.66
CA VAL A 33 14.80 3.19 15.93
C VAL A 33 13.46 3.91 15.83
N LEU A 34 12.37 3.20 15.55
CA LEU A 34 11.04 3.78 15.51
C LEU A 34 10.61 4.29 16.89
N ALA A 35 10.88 3.54 17.96
CA ALA A 35 10.58 3.98 19.33
C ALA A 35 11.36 5.26 19.69
N VAL A 36 12.67 5.27 19.46
CA VAL A 36 13.52 6.45 19.67
C VAL A 36 13.02 7.63 18.83
N ARG A 37 12.66 7.40 17.56
CA ARG A 37 12.09 8.45 16.69
C ARG A 37 10.80 9.01 17.27
N GLN A 38 9.86 8.17 17.72
CA GLN A 38 8.59 8.65 18.28
C GLN A 38 8.82 9.47 19.56
N VAL A 39 9.67 8.98 20.46
CA VAL A 39 10.05 9.73 21.67
C VAL A 39 10.69 11.06 21.29
N ALA A 40 11.65 11.06 20.37
CA ALA A 40 12.31 12.29 19.91
C ALA A 40 11.34 13.28 19.26
N VAL A 41 10.37 12.80 18.46
CA VAL A 41 9.34 13.66 17.85
C VAL A 41 8.47 14.33 18.92
N VAL A 42 8.04 13.58 19.94
CA VAL A 42 7.21 14.14 21.02
C VAL A 42 8.02 15.11 21.90
N LEU A 43 9.27 14.77 22.23
CA LEU A 43 10.10 15.59 23.13
C LEU A 43 10.69 16.84 22.48
N ARG A 44 10.90 16.85 21.15
CA ARG A 44 11.42 18.02 20.41
C ARG A 44 10.35 19.04 20.05
N ARG A 45 9.07 18.67 20.13
CA ARG A 45 7.95 19.57 19.87
C ARG A 45 7.79 20.52 21.06
N PRO A 46 7.52 21.82 20.82
CA PRO A 46 7.23 22.75 21.90
C PRO A 46 5.97 22.33 22.67
N PRO A 47 5.84 22.71 23.96
CA PRO A 47 4.58 22.63 24.69
C PRO A 47 3.46 23.31 23.86
N GLY A 48 2.28 22.68 23.80
CA GLY A 48 1.14 23.09 22.96
C GLY A 48 1.04 22.36 21.61
N GLU A 49 2.15 21.83 21.08
CA GLU A 49 2.17 21.07 19.81
C GLU A 49 2.38 19.56 19.99
N ARG A 50 2.59 19.10 21.22
CA ARG A 50 2.80 17.70 21.57
C ARG A 50 1.68 17.21 22.48
N LEU A 51 1.23 15.98 22.28
CA LEU A 51 0.18 15.36 23.11
C LEU A 51 -1.03 16.31 23.25
N THR A 52 -1.47 16.89 22.14
CA THR A 52 -2.36 18.07 22.12
C THR A 52 -3.65 17.88 22.91
N ASP A 53 -4.24 16.69 22.87
CA ASP A 53 -5.45 16.37 23.62
C ASP A 53 -5.11 16.17 25.10
N LEU A 54 -4.04 15.42 25.41
CA LEU A 54 -3.59 15.22 26.79
C LEU A 54 -3.24 16.54 27.48
N GLU A 55 -2.50 17.44 26.83
CA GLU A 55 -2.17 18.76 27.36
C GLU A 55 -3.42 19.61 27.58
N THR A 56 -4.40 19.50 26.69
CA THR A 56 -5.72 20.11 26.89
C THR A 56 -6.46 19.54 28.10
N TRP A 57 -6.22 18.28 28.45
CA TRP A 57 -6.89 17.62 29.57
C TRP A 57 -6.19 17.82 30.92
N THR A 58 -4.86 17.76 30.93
CA THR A 58 -4.01 17.70 32.13
C THR A 58 -3.12 18.92 32.31
N GLY A 59 -3.18 19.93 31.45
CA GLY A 59 -2.44 21.17 31.67
C GLY A 59 -2.97 21.93 32.89
N ALA A 60 -2.28 23.00 33.27
CA ALA A 60 -2.63 23.82 34.44
C ALA A 60 -4.07 24.37 34.41
N THR A 61 -4.65 24.53 33.22
CA THR A 61 -6.06 24.91 32.98
C THR A 61 -6.86 23.81 32.29
N GLY A 62 -6.40 22.57 32.39
CA GLY A 62 -6.96 21.43 31.68
C GLY A 62 -8.34 21.01 32.20
N VAL A 63 -9.15 20.43 31.31
CA VAL A 63 -10.54 20.02 31.61
C VAL A 63 -10.67 19.06 32.80
N LEU A 64 -9.61 18.32 33.16
CA LEU A 64 -9.65 17.40 34.30
C LEU A 64 -9.34 18.08 35.65
N HIS A 65 -8.84 19.31 35.65
CA HIS A 65 -8.53 20.10 36.85
C HIS A 65 -9.62 21.11 37.21
N ILE A 66 -10.38 21.59 36.22
CA ILE A 66 -11.45 22.58 36.44
C ILE A 66 -12.60 21.92 37.21
N ALA A 67 -13.15 22.61 38.22
CA ALA A 67 -14.31 22.15 39.00
C ALA A 67 -15.66 22.20 38.22
N GLY A 68 -15.61 22.19 36.89
CA GLY A 68 -16.75 22.29 35.97
C GLY A 68 -17.00 21.00 35.18
N SER A 69 -17.88 21.05 34.18
CA SER A 69 -18.16 19.88 33.32
C SER A 69 -16.99 19.63 32.37
N LEU A 70 -16.68 18.35 32.13
CA LEU A 70 -15.63 17.90 31.21
C LEU A 70 -15.86 18.39 29.78
N TYR A 71 -17.12 18.62 29.42
CA TYR A 71 -17.55 18.86 28.05
C TYR A 71 -17.81 20.33 27.74
N ASP A 72 -17.84 21.22 28.74
CA ASP A 72 -18.10 22.66 28.52
C ASP A 72 -17.08 23.31 27.56
N PRO A 73 -15.78 22.95 27.61
CA PRO A 73 -14.81 23.48 26.65
C PRO A 73 -14.88 22.83 25.26
N GLY A 74 -15.66 21.75 25.10
CA GLY A 74 -15.81 20.99 23.85
C GLY A 74 -14.59 20.16 23.43
N ARG A 75 -13.55 20.08 24.26
CA ARG A 75 -12.26 19.47 23.89
C ARG A 75 -12.04 18.04 24.43
N PHE A 76 -12.80 17.61 25.43
CA PHE A 76 -12.74 16.24 25.93
C PHE A 76 -13.65 15.34 25.07
N THR A 77 -13.07 14.27 24.53
CA THR A 77 -13.77 13.32 23.63
C THR A 77 -14.02 11.96 24.25
N GLY A 78 -13.50 11.71 25.46
CA GLY A 78 -13.66 10.44 26.18
C GLY A 78 -15.03 10.30 26.86
N THR A 79 -15.31 9.11 27.37
CA THR A 79 -16.49 8.87 28.21
C THR A 79 -16.32 9.49 29.60
N PRO A 80 -17.41 9.73 30.35
CA PRO A 80 -17.32 10.18 31.74
C PRO A 80 -16.52 9.20 32.62
N PHE A 81 -16.66 7.90 32.37
CA PHE A 81 -15.85 6.88 33.04
C PHE A 81 -14.36 7.00 32.70
N ALA A 82 -14.00 7.29 31.45
CA ALA A 82 -12.62 7.58 31.09
C ALA A 82 -12.10 8.82 31.81
N GLY A 83 -12.91 9.88 31.93
CA GLY A 83 -12.58 11.08 32.71
C GLY A 83 -12.27 10.74 34.18
N LEU A 84 -13.10 9.91 34.82
CA LEU A 84 -12.87 9.43 36.19
C LEU A 84 -11.57 8.65 36.35
N VAL A 85 -11.25 7.75 35.41
CA VAL A 85 -10.03 6.95 35.44
C VAL A 85 -8.79 7.82 35.19
N LEU A 86 -8.92 8.86 34.36
CA LEU A 86 -7.81 9.75 34.01
C LEU A 86 -7.54 10.82 35.06
N LYS A 87 -8.55 11.25 35.82
CA LYS A 87 -8.42 12.34 36.80
C LYS A 87 -7.28 12.13 37.83
N PRO A 88 -7.09 10.95 38.45
CA PRO A 88 -5.96 10.72 39.35
C PRO A 88 -4.60 10.72 38.65
N LEU A 89 -4.57 10.41 37.35
CA LEU A 89 -3.34 10.31 36.57
C LEU A 89 -2.79 11.69 36.16
N THR A 90 -3.61 12.75 36.19
CA THR A 90 -3.22 14.09 35.72
C THR A 90 -2.16 14.75 36.61
N VAL A 91 -2.26 14.59 37.93
CA VAL A 91 -1.29 15.12 38.90
C VAL A 91 0.13 14.57 38.67
N SER A 92 0.23 13.29 38.26
CA SER A 92 1.51 12.67 37.90
C SER A 92 1.98 13.02 36.47
N ALA A 93 1.05 13.32 35.57
CA ALA A 93 1.35 13.67 34.18
C ALA A 93 1.91 15.10 34.03
N GLU A 94 1.46 16.04 34.87
CA GLU A 94 1.96 17.42 34.92
C GLU A 94 3.46 17.47 35.27
N GLN A 95 3.91 16.68 36.25
CA GLN A 95 5.29 16.69 36.73
C GLN A 95 6.27 15.94 35.79
N ALA A 96 5.76 15.02 34.96
CA ALA A 96 6.58 14.15 34.10
C ALA A 96 6.60 14.56 32.61
N LEU A 97 6.14 15.76 32.25
CA LEU A 97 6.36 16.42 30.95
C LEU A 97 6.08 15.54 29.70
N GLY A 98 5.01 14.73 29.75
CA GLY A 98 4.60 13.85 28.64
C GLY A 98 5.48 12.60 28.40
N VAL A 99 6.58 12.47 29.14
CA VAL A 99 7.56 11.37 29.01
C VAL A 99 6.93 10.05 29.43
N VAL A 100 6.38 9.99 30.66
CA VAL A 100 5.74 8.78 31.21
C VAL A 100 4.58 8.32 30.33
N TRP A 101 3.77 9.26 29.84
CA TRP A 101 2.66 8.95 28.94
C TRP A 101 3.13 8.34 27.61
N THR A 102 4.20 8.90 27.04
CA THR A 102 4.79 8.40 25.79
C THR A 102 5.36 7.00 25.98
N PHE A 103 6.15 6.76 27.03
CA PHE A 103 6.70 5.44 27.33
C PHE A 103 5.60 4.42 27.65
N GLY A 104 4.58 4.81 28.42
CA GLY A 104 3.41 3.98 28.70
C GLY A 104 2.66 3.59 27.44
N SER A 105 2.41 4.55 26.54
CA SER A 105 1.76 4.30 25.25
C SER A 105 2.58 3.36 24.36
N LEU A 106 3.90 3.56 24.30
CA LEU A 106 4.80 2.66 23.57
C LEU A 106 4.81 1.25 24.16
N LEU A 107 4.78 1.11 25.49
CA LEU A 107 4.66 -0.18 26.14
C LEU A 107 3.34 -0.87 25.79
N LEU A 108 2.22 -0.14 25.77
CA LEU A 108 0.93 -0.66 25.33
C LEU A 108 0.97 -1.15 23.87
N VAL A 109 1.64 -0.44 22.97
CA VAL A 109 1.86 -0.90 21.58
C VAL A 109 2.64 -2.21 21.53
N VAL A 110 3.71 -2.32 22.32
CA VAL A 110 4.54 -3.53 22.39
C VAL A 110 3.72 -4.72 22.92
N LEU A 111 2.99 -4.53 24.03
CA LEU A 111 2.11 -5.54 24.61
C LEU A 111 1.03 -5.99 23.61
N LEU A 112 0.39 -5.04 22.93
CA LEU A 112 -0.61 -5.32 21.90
C LEU A 112 -0.01 -6.15 20.76
N GLY A 113 1.19 -5.81 20.29
CA GLY A 113 1.91 -6.58 19.27
C GLY A 113 2.16 -8.02 19.69
N PHE A 114 2.62 -8.26 20.93
CA PHE A 114 2.84 -9.61 21.44
C PHE A 114 1.54 -10.42 21.57
N VAL A 115 0.46 -9.80 22.07
CA VAL A 115 -0.84 -10.48 22.20
C VAL A 115 -1.42 -10.82 20.83
N ALA A 116 -1.34 -9.89 19.86
CA ALA A 116 -1.80 -10.12 18.49
C ALA A 116 -1.03 -11.27 17.80
N VAL A 117 0.28 -11.38 18.03
CA VAL A 117 1.10 -12.47 17.48
C VAL A 117 0.78 -13.81 18.11
N ARG A 118 0.54 -13.85 19.42
CA ARG A 118 0.06 -15.07 20.11
C ARG A 118 -1.32 -15.51 19.60
N ALA A 119 -2.12 -14.58 19.09
CA ALA A 119 -3.45 -14.82 18.55
C ALA A 119 -3.47 -15.29 17.08
N LEU A 120 -2.31 -15.43 16.42
CA LEU A 120 -2.25 -15.89 15.03
C LEU A 120 -2.82 -17.31 14.85
N PRO A 121 -3.55 -17.58 13.75
CA PRO A 121 -4.15 -18.89 13.52
C PRO A 121 -3.09 -19.98 13.29
N ALA A 122 -3.05 -20.98 14.18
CA ALA A 122 -2.14 -22.12 14.06
C ALA A 122 -2.50 -23.04 12.87
N PRO A 123 -1.52 -23.72 12.22
CA PRO A 123 -0.10 -23.73 12.54
C PRO A 123 0.64 -22.51 11.97
N VAL A 124 1.48 -21.89 12.80
CA VAL A 124 2.40 -20.82 12.40
C VAL A 124 3.78 -21.46 12.19
N SER A 125 4.42 -21.19 11.05
CA SER A 125 5.77 -21.71 10.81
C SER A 125 6.75 -21.16 11.85
N ARG A 126 7.81 -21.91 12.21
CA ARG A 126 8.84 -21.42 13.15
C ARG A 126 9.39 -20.06 12.72
N ARG A 127 9.71 -19.89 11.43
CA ARG A 127 10.19 -18.61 10.87
C ARG A 127 9.18 -17.47 11.06
N THR A 128 7.90 -17.73 10.78
CA THR A 128 6.85 -16.73 10.97
C THR A 128 6.71 -16.36 12.45
N ALA A 129 6.74 -17.33 13.36
CA ALA A 129 6.67 -17.06 14.80
C ALA A 129 7.85 -16.20 15.28
N PHE A 130 9.06 -16.43 14.77
CA PHE A 130 10.25 -15.65 15.14
C PHE A 130 10.24 -14.21 14.62
N LEU A 131 9.61 -13.94 13.47
CA LEU A 131 9.58 -12.62 12.84
C LEU A 131 8.29 -11.83 13.13
N ALA A 132 7.22 -12.50 13.53
CA ALA A 132 5.90 -11.88 13.66
C ALA A 132 5.85 -10.77 14.72
N ALA A 133 6.52 -10.94 15.87
CA ALA A 133 6.53 -9.94 16.95
C ALA A 133 7.10 -8.58 16.50
N PRO A 134 8.36 -8.48 16.02
CA PRO A 134 8.88 -7.20 15.59
C PRO A 134 8.13 -6.65 14.37
N VAL A 135 7.66 -7.49 13.43
CA VAL A 135 6.84 -7.02 12.30
C VAL A 135 5.51 -6.42 12.77
N ALA A 136 4.80 -7.07 13.68
CA ALA A 136 3.54 -6.55 14.21
C ALA A 136 3.73 -5.24 14.96
N ILE A 137 4.78 -5.14 15.78
CA ILE A 137 5.13 -3.90 16.50
C ILE A 137 5.49 -2.79 15.51
N THR A 138 6.33 -3.07 14.51
CA THR A 138 6.65 -2.10 13.45
C THR A 138 5.39 -1.60 12.74
N LEU A 139 4.51 -2.51 12.29
CA LEU A 139 3.26 -2.16 11.62
C LEU A 139 2.35 -1.30 12.51
N LEU A 140 2.24 -1.63 13.80
CA LEU A 140 1.53 -0.81 14.78
C LEU A 140 2.15 0.59 14.87
N MET A 141 3.47 0.69 15.08
CA MET A 141 4.17 1.98 15.25
C MET A 141 4.07 2.92 14.05
N VAL A 142 4.02 2.39 12.82
CA VAL A 142 3.89 3.21 11.61
C VAL A 142 2.43 3.52 11.24
N SER A 143 1.48 2.79 11.84
CA SER A 143 0.05 2.98 11.56
C SER A 143 -0.45 4.34 12.06
N LEU A 144 -1.38 4.92 11.31
CA LEU A 144 -2.07 6.16 11.58
C LEU A 144 -2.73 6.15 12.97
N PRO A 145 -3.42 5.07 13.41
CA PRO A 145 -4.04 5.08 14.73
C PRO A 145 -3.03 5.27 15.86
N VAL A 146 -1.90 4.55 15.83
CA VAL A 146 -0.84 4.70 16.86
C VAL A 146 -0.15 6.04 16.75
N ARG A 147 0.16 6.50 15.53
CA ARG A 147 0.78 7.82 15.32
C ARG A 147 -0.10 8.94 15.85
N ASN A 148 -1.41 8.89 15.59
CA ASN A 148 -2.36 9.85 16.14
C ASN A 148 -2.49 9.70 17.66
N THR A 149 -2.49 8.47 18.18
CA THR A 149 -2.53 8.25 19.64
C THR A 149 -1.33 8.88 20.34
N LEU A 150 -0.12 8.72 19.79
CA LEU A 150 1.11 9.30 20.33
C LEU A 150 1.21 10.82 20.10
N HIS A 151 0.60 11.34 19.02
CA HIS A 151 0.59 12.77 18.76
C HIS A 151 -0.43 13.53 19.63
N LEU A 152 -1.60 12.94 19.84
CA LEU A 152 -2.70 13.52 20.61
C LEU A 152 -2.59 13.20 22.11
N GLY A 153 -1.95 12.09 22.49
CA GLY A 153 -1.93 11.60 23.87
C GLY A 153 -3.20 10.83 24.26
N GLN A 154 -3.82 10.13 23.31
CA GLN A 154 -5.06 9.38 23.50
C GLN A 154 -4.86 8.03 24.21
N THR A 155 -5.92 7.45 24.76
CA THR A 155 -5.89 6.14 25.45
C THR A 155 -6.41 4.97 24.62
N SER A 156 -6.68 5.17 23.33
CA SER A 156 -7.40 4.21 22.46
C SER A 156 -6.71 2.87 22.23
N ILE A 157 -5.42 2.73 22.54
CA ILE A 157 -4.72 1.43 22.51
C ILE A 157 -5.22 0.52 23.65
N LEU A 158 -5.58 1.09 24.79
CA LEU A 158 -5.94 0.33 25.99
C LEU A 158 -7.24 -0.49 25.83
N PRO A 159 -8.37 0.06 25.32
CA PRO A 159 -9.57 -0.73 25.07
C PRO A 159 -9.32 -1.91 24.12
N VAL A 160 -8.52 -1.69 23.08
CA VAL A 160 -8.15 -2.74 22.11
C VAL A 160 -7.36 -3.85 22.81
N LEU A 161 -6.34 -3.48 23.59
CA LEU A 161 -5.53 -4.42 24.35
C LEU A 161 -6.37 -5.25 25.33
N LEU A 162 -7.28 -4.62 26.09
CA LEU A 162 -8.15 -5.29 27.06
C LEU A 162 -9.03 -6.38 26.39
N VAL A 163 -9.62 -6.07 25.24
CA VAL A 163 -10.42 -7.04 24.46
C VAL A 163 -9.55 -8.18 23.94
N LEU A 164 -8.34 -7.88 23.44
CA LEU A 164 -7.44 -8.94 22.96
C LEU A 164 -6.99 -9.84 24.12
N LEU A 165 -6.71 -9.28 25.31
CA LEU A 165 -6.42 -10.07 26.50
C LEU A 165 -7.62 -10.94 26.92
N ALA A 166 -8.84 -10.40 26.87
CA ALA A 166 -10.07 -11.14 27.13
C ALA A 166 -10.28 -12.30 26.15
N CYS A 167 -9.90 -12.11 24.88
CA CYS A 167 -10.06 -13.14 23.85
C CYS A 167 -8.97 -14.20 23.90
N PHE A 168 -7.72 -13.86 24.23
CA PHE A 168 -6.54 -14.71 23.97
C PHE A 168 -5.67 -15.04 25.18
N ALA A 169 -5.66 -14.23 26.24
CA ALA A 169 -4.75 -14.41 27.37
C ALA A 169 -5.44 -15.02 28.60
N VAL A 170 -6.68 -14.62 28.85
CA VAL A 170 -7.40 -14.99 30.08
C VAL A 170 -8.16 -16.30 29.91
N ARG A 171 -8.00 -17.20 30.90
CA ARG A 171 -8.75 -18.46 31.00
C ARG A 171 -10.10 -18.25 31.69
N GLY A 172 -11.09 -19.08 31.33
CA GLY A 172 -12.44 -19.03 31.88
C GLY A 172 -13.36 -18.00 31.18
N GLU A 173 -14.51 -17.72 31.80
CA GLU A 173 -15.55 -16.85 31.19
C GLU A 173 -15.83 -15.56 31.96
N ARG A 174 -15.51 -15.46 33.26
CA ARG A 174 -15.83 -14.27 34.07
C ARG A 174 -14.92 -13.09 33.77
N LEU A 175 -13.61 -13.27 33.92
CA LEU A 175 -12.61 -12.21 33.73
C LEU A 175 -12.56 -11.65 32.29
N PRO A 176 -12.75 -12.44 31.21
CA PRO A 176 -12.91 -11.90 29.86
C PRO A 176 -14.10 -10.94 29.71
N GLY A 177 -15.22 -11.25 30.39
CA GLY A 177 -16.37 -10.35 30.47
C GLY A 177 -15.97 -9.04 31.12
N VAL A 178 -15.38 -9.08 32.32
CA VAL A 178 -14.94 -7.88 33.05
C VAL A 178 -14.02 -7.00 32.21
N LEU A 179 -12.97 -7.57 31.60
CA LEU A 179 -12.03 -6.81 30.75
C LEU A 179 -12.74 -6.14 29.55
N THR A 180 -13.67 -6.85 28.92
CA THR A 180 -14.44 -6.32 27.79
C THR A 180 -15.43 -5.25 28.22
N GLY A 181 -16.05 -5.40 29.39
CA GLY A 181 -16.96 -4.40 29.95
C GLY A 181 -16.24 -3.11 30.38
N VAL A 182 -15.04 -3.22 30.98
CA VAL A 182 -14.18 -2.05 31.26
C VAL A 182 -13.73 -1.39 29.95
N ALA A 183 -13.33 -2.18 28.95
CA ALA A 183 -13.00 -1.64 27.63
C ALA A 183 -14.18 -0.91 26.98
N ALA A 184 -15.40 -1.44 27.11
CA ALA A 184 -16.62 -0.80 26.65
C ALA A 184 -16.95 0.48 27.44
N ALA A 185 -16.65 0.55 28.74
CA ALA A 185 -16.86 1.75 29.53
C ALA A 185 -15.89 2.88 29.13
N LEU A 186 -14.69 2.53 28.68
CA LEU A 186 -13.73 3.47 28.07
C LEU A 186 -14.12 3.85 26.64
N GLN A 187 -14.60 2.89 25.86
CA GLN A 187 -15.00 3.06 24.45
C GLN A 187 -16.28 2.26 24.14
N PRO A 188 -17.48 2.87 24.17
CA PRO A 188 -18.77 2.17 24.12
C PRO A 188 -18.96 1.23 22.93
N ALA A 189 -18.38 1.57 21.77
CA ALA A 189 -18.43 0.74 20.57
C ALA A 189 -17.90 -0.70 20.80
N VAL A 190 -17.00 -0.88 21.77
CA VAL A 190 -16.41 -2.17 22.13
C VAL A 190 -17.41 -3.12 22.83
N LEU A 191 -18.56 -2.61 23.29
CA LEU A 191 -19.62 -3.49 23.84
C LEU A 191 -20.10 -4.54 22.83
N LEU A 192 -19.93 -4.29 21.53
CA LEU A 192 -20.23 -5.24 20.46
C LEU A 192 -19.48 -6.58 20.60
N PHE A 193 -18.33 -6.62 21.28
CA PHE A 193 -17.61 -7.87 21.56
C PHE A 193 -18.38 -8.80 22.52
N ALA A 194 -19.27 -8.28 23.37
CA ALA A 194 -20.19 -9.11 24.14
C ALA A 194 -21.13 -9.91 23.22
N ALA A 195 -21.60 -9.31 22.11
CA ALA A 195 -22.39 -10.01 21.11
C ALA A 195 -21.56 -11.09 20.39
N LEU A 196 -20.28 -10.84 20.11
CA LEU A 196 -19.39 -11.88 19.58
C LEU A 196 -19.25 -13.05 20.56
N PHE A 197 -19.06 -12.80 21.85
CA PHE A 197 -19.02 -13.85 22.86
C PHE A 197 -20.33 -14.64 22.93
N TRP A 198 -21.47 -13.96 22.84
CA TRP A 198 -22.77 -14.62 22.79
C TRP A 198 -22.90 -15.55 21.59
N LEU A 199 -22.57 -15.06 20.39
CA LEU A 199 -22.64 -15.81 19.13
C LEU A 199 -21.63 -16.96 19.02
N THR A 200 -20.56 -16.91 19.80
CA THR A 200 -19.53 -17.96 19.90
C THR A 200 -19.73 -18.91 21.08
N GLY A 201 -20.83 -18.77 21.83
CA GLY A 201 -21.22 -19.68 22.92
C GLY A 201 -20.71 -19.29 24.31
N ARG A 202 -19.87 -18.25 24.43
CA ARG A 202 -19.30 -17.74 25.70
C ARG A 202 -20.28 -16.82 26.41
N ARG A 203 -21.49 -17.32 26.72
CA ARG A 203 -22.60 -16.49 27.25
C ARG A 203 -22.28 -15.80 28.57
N ARG A 204 -21.56 -16.45 29.49
CA ARG A 204 -21.18 -15.82 30.78
C ARG A 204 -20.21 -14.66 30.58
N ALA A 205 -19.32 -14.74 29.60
CA ALA A 205 -18.43 -13.62 29.25
C ALA A 205 -19.21 -12.47 28.62
N ALA A 206 -20.19 -12.77 27.77
CA ALA A 206 -21.08 -11.76 27.18
C ALA A 206 -21.88 -11.01 28.26
N VAL A 207 -22.57 -11.74 29.14
CA VAL A 207 -23.34 -11.17 30.24
C VAL A 207 -22.43 -10.42 31.21
N GLY A 208 -21.29 -11.01 31.59
CA GLY A 208 -20.31 -10.36 32.45
C GLY A 208 -19.80 -9.03 31.87
N GLY A 209 -19.53 -8.98 30.57
CA GLY A 209 -19.15 -7.74 29.90
C GLY A 209 -20.24 -6.68 29.89
N GLY A 210 -21.49 -7.06 29.62
CA GLY A 210 -22.63 -6.16 29.73
C GLY A 210 -22.83 -5.61 31.15
N VAL A 211 -22.79 -6.49 32.15
CA VAL A 211 -22.93 -6.09 33.57
C VAL A 211 -21.79 -5.16 33.98
N THR A 212 -20.53 -5.49 33.67
CA THR A 212 -19.40 -4.62 34.01
C THR A 212 -19.50 -3.25 33.33
N PHE A 213 -19.91 -3.20 32.05
CA PHE A 213 -20.15 -1.94 31.36
C PHE A 213 -21.22 -1.09 32.07
N VAL A 214 -22.35 -1.70 32.45
CA VAL A 214 -23.43 -1.02 33.19
C VAL A 214 -22.92 -0.52 34.54
N VAL A 215 -22.18 -1.33 35.29
CA VAL A 215 -21.63 -0.94 36.60
C VAL A 215 -20.66 0.24 36.48
N CYS A 216 -19.71 0.17 35.54
CA CYS A 216 -18.76 1.28 35.31
C CYS A 216 -19.48 2.56 34.86
N THR A 217 -20.49 2.43 33.98
CA THR A 217 -21.28 3.57 33.51
C THR A 217 -22.12 4.16 34.62
N ALA A 218 -22.77 3.33 35.45
CA ALA A 218 -23.55 3.77 36.60
C ALA A 218 -22.68 4.46 37.66
N LEU A 219 -21.47 3.96 37.91
CA LEU A 219 -20.48 4.63 38.75
C LEU A 219 -20.15 6.03 38.20
N ALA A 220 -19.99 6.15 36.88
CA ALA A 220 -19.75 7.43 36.23
C ALA A 220 -20.93 8.40 36.36
N TRP A 221 -22.17 7.90 36.22
CA TRP A 221 -23.38 8.70 36.47
C TRP A 221 -23.50 9.14 37.93
N ALA A 222 -23.14 8.28 38.90
CA ALA A 222 -23.20 8.61 40.31
C ALA A 222 -22.18 9.69 40.71
N MET A 223 -20.98 9.65 40.13
CA MET A 223 -19.91 10.60 40.44
C MET A 223 -19.95 11.87 39.58
N MET A 224 -20.41 11.77 38.33
CA MET A 224 -20.40 12.85 37.33
C MET A 224 -21.74 12.89 36.55
N PRO A 225 -22.86 13.22 37.22
CA PRO A 225 -24.20 13.13 36.61
C PRO A 225 -24.40 14.12 35.45
N ARG A 226 -23.92 15.36 35.59
CA ARG A 226 -24.02 16.39 34.53
C ARG A 226 -23.24 15.99 33.27
N ASP A 227 -22.00 15.54 33.44
CA ASP A 227 -21.16 15.07 32.34
C ASP A 227 -21.74 13.81 31.68
N SER A 228 -22.30 12.91 32.49
CA SER A 228 -22.94 11.70 31.96
C SER A 228 -24.19 12.03 31.15
N TRP A 229 -24.99 12.99 31.59
CA TRP A 229 -26.11 13.50 30.80
C TRP A 229 -25.64 14.15 29.50
N ALA A 230 -24.62 15.01 29.56
CA ALA A 230 -24.04 15.66 28.39
C ALA A 230 -23.53 14.64 27.35
N TYR A 231 -22.77 13.63 27.78
CA TYR A 231 -22.20 12.64 26.87
C TYR A 231 -23.25 11.72 26.23
N TRP A 232 -24.15 11.15 27.03
CA TRP A 232 -25.10 10.13 26.56
C TRP A 232 -26.33 10.73 25.88
N VAL A 233 -26.80 11.90 26.33
CA VAL A 233 -28.05 12.50 25.86
C VAL A 233 -27.78 13.64 24.89
N HIS A 234 -27.00 14.65 25.27
CA HIS A 234 -26.76 15.81 24.39
C HIS A 234 -25.84 15.49 23.21
N HIS A 235 -24.77 14.75 23.47
CA HIS A 235 -23.80 14.36 22.45
C HIS A 235 -24.03 12.93 21.93
N LEU A 236 -25.16 12.27 22.21
CA LEU A 236 -25.50 10.91 21.71
C LEU A 236 -24.29 9.97 21.59
N ALA A 237 -23.61 9.72 22.71
CA ALA A 237 -22.36 8.96 22.81
C ALA A 237 -21.13 9.62 22.17
N GLY A 238 -20.99 10.93 22.34
CA GLY A 238 -19.81 11.72 21.95
C GLY A 238 -19.78 12.23 20.51
N ALA A 239 -20.90 12.19 19.80
CA ALA A 239 -21.10 12.92 18.55
C ALA A 239 -20.99 14.44 18.78
N GLY A 240 -20.09 15.07 18.02
CA GLY A 240 -19.86 16.52 18.07
C GLY A 240 -18.86 16.99 19.13
N LEU A 241 -18.26 16.07 19.90
CA LEU A 241 -17.16 16.41 20.82
C LEU A 241 -15.82 16.41 20.09
N GLY A 242 -14.93 17.35 20.42
CA GLY A 242 -13.58 17.48 19.86
C GLY A 242 -13.55 18.16 18.49
N GLU A 243 -14.04 17.48 17.46
CA GLU A 243 -14.15 18.02 16.11
C GLU A 243 -15.57 17.87 15.55
N ARG A 244 -15.86 18.59 14.46
CA ARG A 244 -17.15 18.45 13.77
C ARG A 244 -17.36 17.01 13.30
N PRO A 245 -18.59 16.46 13.41
CA PRO A 245 -18.87 15.07 13.03
C PRO A 245 -18.57 14.70 11.57
N ASP A 246 -18.55 15.68 10.66
CA ASP A 246 -18.20 15.53 9.23
C ASP A 246 -16.68 15.58 8.97
N SER A 247 -15.85 15.89 9.96
CA SER A 247 -14.39 15.96 9.83
C SER A 247 -13.79 14.66 9.28
N LEU A 248 -12.71 14.78 8.50
CA LEU A 248 -11.91 13.67 7.99
C LEU A 248 -11.27 12.82 9.12
N ALA A 249 -11.19 13.36 10.34
CA ALA A 249 -10.79 12.61 11.52
C ALA A 249 -11.84 11.55 11.92
N ASN A 250 -13.13 11.78 11.64
CA ASN A 250 -14.22 10.84 11.89
C ASN A 250 -14.43 9.90 10.69
N GLN A 251 -14.17 8.61 10.89
CA GLN A 251 -14.25 7.55 9.87
C GLN A 251 -15.40 6.58 10.16
N SER A 252 -16.52 7.06 10.72
CA SER A 252 -17.77 6.30 10.88
C SER A 252 -18.73 6.46 9.70
N LEU A 253 -19.72 5.56 9.60
CA LEU A 253 -20.83 5.70 8.63
C LEU A 253 -21.56 7.04 8.80
N HIS A 254 -21.83 7.44 10.04
CA HIS A 254 -22.47 8.73 10.34
C HIS A 254 -21.64 9.91 9.77
N GLY A 255 -20.33 9.95 10.06
CA GLY A 255 -19.46 11.00 9.51
C GLY A 255 -19.40 11.00 7.98
N ALA A 256 -19.46 9.82 7.35
CA ALA A 256 -19.50 9.71 5.89
C ALA A 256 -20.81 10.24 5.29
N LEU A 257 -21.96 9.97 5.89
CA LEU A 257 -23.27 10.49 5.44
C LEU A 257 -23.31 12.01 5.52
N LEU A 258 -22.78 12.59 6.61
CA LEU A 258 -22.67 14.05 6.75
C LEU A 258 -21.77 14.66 5.68
N ARG A 259 -20.64 14.02 5.34
CA ARG A 259 -19.76 14.43 4.23
C ARG A 259 -20.42 14.33 2.86
N PHE A 260 -21.47 13.52 2.71
CA PHE A 260 -22.30 13.48 1.51
C PHE A 260 -23.39 14.57 1.50
N GLY A 261 -23.42 15.44 2.50
CA GLY A 261 -24.39 16.54 2.61
C GLY A 261 -25.74 16.11 3.17
N LEU A 262 -25.87 14.87 3.69
CA LEU A 262 -27.10 14.42 4.34
C LEU A 262 -27.15 14.98 5.77
N GLN A 263 -28.29 15.53 6.18
CA GLN A 263 -28.51 16.08 7.51
C GLN A 263 -29.97 15.85 7.95
N GLY A 264 -30.23 15.85 9.26
CA GLY A 264 -31.58 15.76 9.82
C GLY A 264 -32.13 14.31 9.89
N PRO A 265 -33.47 14.12 9.96
CA PRO A 265 -34.06 12.81 10.23
C PRO A 265 -33.71 11.73 9.21
N LEU A 266 -33.53 12.09 7.94
CA LEU A 266 -33.15 11.16 6.88
C LEU A 266 -31.74 10.59 7.10
N GLU A 267 -30.79 11.43 7.52
CA GLU A 267 -29.43 11.02 7.82
C GLU A 267 -29.43 9.99 8.96
N ILE A 268 -30.12 10.29 10.07
CA ILE A 268 -30.25 9.39 11.22
C ILE A 268 -30.91 8.07 10.81
N ALA A 269 -32.02 8.11 10.08
CA ALA A 269 -32.71 6.91 9.63
C ALA A 269 -31.81 6.03 8.75
N LEU A 270 -31.11 6.64 7.79
CA LEU A 270 -30.20 5.93 6.90
C LEU A 270 -28.99 5.36 7.68
N PHE A 271 -28.42 6.14 8.61
CA PHE A 271 -27.36 5.68 9.49
C PHE A 271 -27.80 4.45 10.29
N LEU A 272 -28.96 4.48 10.93
CA LEU A 272 -29.48 3.35 11.72
C LEU A 272 -29.70 2.10 10.86
N VAL A 273 -30.27 2.25 9.66
CA VAL A 273 -30.48 1.14 8.72
C VAL A 273 -29.14 0.55 8.27
N LEU A 274 -28.20 1.39 7.82
CA LEU A 274 -26.88 0.93 7.38
C LEU A 274 -26.09 0.29 8.53
N ALA A 275 -26.15 0.89 9.73
CA ALA A 275 -25.53 0.34 10.93
C ALA A 275 -26.11 -1.04 11.27
N ALA A 276 -27.44 -1.20 11.24
CA ALA A 276 -28.09 -2.50 11.48
C ALA A 276 -27.64 -3.56 10.45
N VAL A 277 -27.58 -3.20 9.16
CA VAL A 277 -27.09 -4.09 8.10
C VAL A 277 -25.64 -4.51 8.37
N VAL A 278 -24.76 -3.56 8.66
CA VAL A 278 -23.33 -3.82 8.92
C VAL A 278 -23.14 -4.66 10.18
N VAL A 279 -23.90 -4.41 11.25
CA VAL A 279 -23.90 -5.23 12.48
C VAL A 279 -24.31 -6.66 12.18
N VAL A 280 -25.45 -6.86 11.50
CA VAL A 280 -25.98 -8.19 11.22
C VAL A 280 -25.04 -8.98 10.31
N LEU A 281 -24.59 -8.40 9.20
CA LEU A 281 -23.68 -9.07 8.27
C LEU A 281 -22.31 -9.32 8.90
N GLY A 282 -21.72 -8.29 9.50
CA GLY A 282 -20.39 -8.35 10.09
C GLY A 282 -20.29 -9.30 11.26
N LEU A 283 -21.26 -9.31 12.19
CA LEU A 283 -21.26 -10.26 13.32
C LEU A 283 -21.54 -11.69 12.89
N ARG A 284 -22.43 -11.92 11.90
CA ARG A 284 -22.63 -13.27 11.33
C ARG A 284 -21.33 -13.80 10.73
N ARG A 285 -20.59 -12.95 10.01
CA ARG A 285 -19.29 -13.30 9.44
C ARG A 285 -18.22 -13.51 10.52
N ALA A 286 -18.13 -12.64 11.51
CA ALA A 286 -17.22 -12.80 12.64
C ALA A 286 -17.46 -14.11 13.38
N ALA A 287 -18.72 -14.44 13.70
CA ALA A 287 -19.09 -15.70 14.34
C ALA A 287 -18.70 -16.92 13.47
N ARG A 288 -18.88 -16.84 12.15
CA ARG A 288 -18.42 -17.89 11.22
C ARG A 288 -16.91 -18.08 11.27
N TYR A 289 -16.13 -17.00 11.23
CA TYR A 289 -14.66 -17.08 11.31
C TYR A 289 -14.17 -17.58 12.66
N ALA A 290 -14.85 -17.21 13.75
CA ALA A 290 -14.54 -17.73 15.08
C ALA A 290 -14.75 -19.26 15.15
N ARG A 291 -15.88 -19.76 14.64
CA ARG A 291 -16.19 -21.20 14.58
C ARG A 291 -15.24 -21.96 13.65
N ASP A 292 -14.76 -21.31 12.60
CA ASP A 292 -13.75 -21.85 11.68
C ASP A 292 -12.34 -21.96 12.32
N GLY A 293 -12.14 -21.42 13.54
CA GLY A 293 -10.85 -21.42 14.23
C GLY A 293 -9.96 -20.22 13.89
N GLN A 294 -10.55 -19.14 13.40
CA GLN A 294 -9.88 -17.86 13.06
C GLN A 294 -10.34 -16.75 14.03
N LEU A 295 -10.15 -16.94 15.34
CA LEU A 295 -10.65 -16.01 16.35
C LEU A 295 -10.08 -14.59 16.20
N LEU A 296 -8.80 -14.42 15.83
CA LEU A 296 -8.22 -13.09 15.60
C LEU A 296 -8.86 -12.36 14.43
N LEU A 297 -9.20 -13.08 13.35
CA LEU A 297 -9.94 -12.49 12.23
C LEU A 297 -11.36 -12.12 12.67
N ALA A 298 -12.03 -12.95 13.47
CA ALA A 298 -13.34 -12.64 14.03
C ALA A 298 -13.30 -11.37 14.88
N VAL A 299 -12.29 -11.23 15.76
CA VAL A 299 -12.08 -10.04 16.59
C VAL A 299 -11.83 -8.80 15.72
N ALA A 300 -10.99 -8.91 14.69
CA ALA A 300 -10.74 -7.81 13.76
C ALA A 300 -11.99 -7.37 13.00
N VAL A 301 -12.78 -8.33 12.49
CA VAL A 301 -14.06 -8.08 11.80
C VAL A 301 -15.05 -7.40 12.73
N THR A 302 -15.22 -7.89 13.96
CA THR A 302 -16.09 -7.26 14.97
C THR A 302 -15.64 -5.83 15.30
N GLY A 303 -14.33 -5.60 15.43
CA GLY A 303 -13.80 -4.25 15.65
C GLY A 303 -14.01 -3.31 14.46
N CYS A 304 -13.93 -3.81 13.23
CA CYS A 304 -14.27 -3.04 12.03
C CYS A 304 -15.76 -2.67 11.99
N VAL A 305 -16.66 -3.57 12.44
CA VAL A 305 -18.08 -3.27 12.61
C VAL A 305 -18.27 -2.18 13.68
N ALA A 306 -17.65 -2.35 14.85
CA ALA A 306 -17.77 -1.41 15.97
C ALA A 306 -17.38 0.02 15.57
N VAL A 307 -16.30 0.16 14.81
CA VAL A 307 -15.83 1.44 14.26
C VAL A 307 -16.79 1.99 13.18
N ALA A 308 -17.28 1.15 12.28
CA ALA A 308 -18.13 1.62 11.19
C ALA A 308 -19.47 2.17 11.70
N VAL A 309 -20.02 1.55 12.76
CA VAL A 309 -21.38 1.83 13.26
C VAL A 309 -21.41 2.74 14.49
N SER A 310 -20.25 3.18 15.00
CA SER A 310 -20.25 4.17 16.08
C SER A 310 -20.65 5.55 15.55
N PRO A 311 -21.30 6.40 16.36
CA PRO A 311 -21.64 7.77 15.96
C PRO A 311 -20.39 8.56 15.54
N THR A 312 -19.30 8.39 16.28
CA THR A 312 -17.96 8.91 15.96
C THR A 312 -16.94 7.79 16.04
N ALA A 313 -16.05 7.74 15.05
CA ALA A 313 -14.92 6.80 14.99
C ALA A 313 -13.66 7.55 14.58
N TRP A 314 -12.95 8.07 15.58
CA TRP A 314 -11.75 8.85 15.35
C TRP A 314 -10.62 7.98 14.77
N GLN A 315 -9.74 8.58 13.98
CA GLN A 315 -8.60 7.86 13.37
C GLN A 315 -7.74 7.08 14.37
N HIS A 316 -7.61 7.56 15.62
CA HIS A 316 -6.86 6.88 16.68
C HIS A 316 -7.56 5.61 17.23
N GLN A 317 -8.83 5.35 16.88
CA GLN A 317 -9.62 4.18 17.30
C GLN A 317 -9.64 3.05 16.25
N LEU A 318 -9.00 3.23 15.09
CA LEU A 318 -9.09 2.33 13.94
C LEU A 318 -8.11 1.15 13.97
N LEU A 319 -7.49 0.84 15.12
CA LEU A 319 -6.54 -0.27 15.28
C LEU A 319 -7.10 -1.63 14.84
N TRP A 320 -8.42 -1.80 14.94
CA TRP A 320 -9.12 -3.01 14.49
C TRP A 320 -8.93 -3.31 13.00
N VAL A 321 -8.85 -2.27 12.17
CA VAL A 321 -8.61 -2.42 10.73
C VAL A 321 -7.22 -3.02 10.49
N LEU A 322 -6.23 -2.67 11.33
CA LEU A 322 -4.88 -3.25 11.21
C LEU A 322 -4.90 -4.74 11.52
N LEU A 323 -5.63 -5.14 12.57
CA LEU A 323 -5.75 -6.55 12.93
C LEU A 323 -6.38 -7.39 11.82
N ALA A 324 -7.15 -6.79 10.91
CA ALA A 324 -7.72 -7.49 9.76
C ALA A 324 -6.66 -7.96 8.75
N VAL A 325 -5.39 -7.50 8.86
CA VAL A 325 -4.24 -7.97 8.07
C VAL A 325 -4.06 -9.49 8.08
N VAL A 326 -4.55 -10.17 9.13
CA VAL A 326 -4.44 -11.63 9.25
C VAL A 326 -5.38 -12.39 8.32
N GLY A 327 -6.37 -11.70 7.75
CA GLY A 327 -7.34 -12.26 6.81
C GLY A 327 -6.67 -12.69 5.51
N ARG A 328 -6.92 -13.93 5.09
CA ARG A 328 -6.37 -14.48 3.84
C ARG A 328 -7.40 -14.40 2.73
N VAL A 329 -7.02 -13.86 1.59
CA VAL A 329 -7.89 -13.72 0.40
C VAL A 329 -7.30 -14.47 -0.79
N GLY A 330 -8.16 -14.96 -1.68
CA GLY A 330 -7.78 -15.64 -2.91
C GLY A 330 -7.23 -17.06 -2.71
N THR A 331 -7.08 -17.80 -3.82
CA THR A 331 -6.54 -19.16 -3.85
C THR A 331 -5.06 -19.19 -4.23
N ARG A 332 -4.59 -18.20 -5.00
CA ARG A 332 -3.21 -18.07 -5.47
C ARG A 332 -2.30 -17.47 -4.40
N ALA A 333 -1.04 -17.89 -4.37
CA ALA A 333 -0.04 -17.36 -3.45
C ALA A 333 0.16 -15.85 -3.62
N SER A 334 0.07 -15.32 -4.85
CA SER A 334 0.17 -13.90 -5.15
C SER A 334 -0.98 -13.06 -4.58
N ASP A 335 -2.20 -13.62 -4.53
CA ASP A 335 -3.39 -12.90 -4.05
C ASP A 335 -3.42 -12.77 -2.52
N ARG A 336 -2.64 -13.61 -1.81
CA ARG A 336 -2.55 -13.60 -0.34
C ARG A 336 -2.05 -12.26 0.21
N LEU A 337 -1.24 -11.53 -0.56
CA LEU A 337 -0.67 -10.25 -0.14
C LEU A 337 -1.59 -9.05 -0.41
N VAL A 338 -2.64 -9.23 -1.22
CA VAL A 338 -3.48 -8.12 -1.68
C VAL A 338 -4.15 -7.43 -0.50
N TRP A 339 -4.87 -8.19 0.31
CA TRP A 339 -5.58 -7.64 1.46
C TRP A 339 -4.65 -7.05 2.53
N PRO A 340 -3.58 -7.76 2.99
CA PRO A 340 -2.60 -7.18 3.89
C PRO A 340 -1.99 -5.88 3.36
N ALA A 341 -1.63 -5.82 2.08
CA ALA A 341 -1.04 -4.62 1.49
C ALA A 341 -2.04 -3.46 1.46
N VAL A 342 -3.31 -3.70 1.10
CA VAL A 342 -4.37 -2.68 1.16
C VAL A 342 -4.52 -2.13 2.57
N VAL A 343 -4.66 -3.01 3.57
CA VAL A 343 -4.80 -2.61 4.99
C VAL A 343 -3.60 -1.77 5.44
N VAL A 344 -2.37 -2.23 5.17
CA VAL A 344 -1.16 -1.51 5.55
C VAL A 344 -1.07 -0.15 4.85
N LEU A 345 -1.33 -0.08 3.54
CA LEU A 345 -1.28 1.18 2.80
C LEU A 345 -2.32 2.18 3.29
N VAL A 346 -3.57 1.74 3.49
CA VAL A 346 -4.68 2.56 3.99
C VAL A 346 -4.40 3.11 5.39
N LEU A 347 -3.78 2.30 6.26
CA LEU A 347 -3.46 2.71 7.62
C LEU A 347 -2.15 3.47 7.76
N THR A 348 -1.27 3.49 6.77
CA THR A 348 0.04 4.17 6.90
C THR A 348 0.13 5.44 6.08
N LEU A 349 -0.55 5.49 4.93
CA LEU A 349 -0.51 6.59 3.99
C LEU A 349 -1.79 7.43 4.03
N PRO A 350 -1.70 8.77 3.88
CA PRO A 350 -2.88 9.62 3.69
C PRO A 350 -3.68 9.22 2.46
N GLY A 351 -5.01 9.37 2.50
CA GLY A 351 -5.90 9.07 1.35
C GLY A 351 -5.48 9.77 0.05
N LYS A 352 -4.98 11.01 0.14
CA LYS A 352 -4.41 11.77 -0.99
C LYS A 352 -3.18 11.15 -1.66
N MET A 353 -2.52 10.17 -1.04
CA MET A 353 -1.46 9.37 -1.66
C MET A 353 -1.97 8.08 -2.29
N LEU A 354 -3.16 7.63 -1.92
CA LEU A 354 -3.76 6.36 -2.36
C LEU A 354 -4.72 6.54 -3.53
N LEU A 355 -5.38 7.69 -3.63
CA LEU A 355 -6.38 7.98 -4.66
C LEU A 355 -6.20 9.39 -5.23
N PRO A 356 -6.50 9.62 -6.53
CA PRO A 356 -6.32 10.91 -7.20
C PRO A 356 -7.24 12.00 -6.63
N ASN A 357 -6.86 13.26 -6.82
CA ASN A 357 -7.65 14.43 -6.40
C ASN A 357 -8.64 14.83 -7.51
N VAL A 358 -9.60 13.95 -7.80
CA VAL A 358 -10.67 14.20 -8.80
C VAL A 358 -12.02 14.14 -8.12
N GLY A 359 -12.95 15.05 -8.47
CA GLY A 359 -14.23 15.24 -7.77
C GLY A 359 -15.00 13.93 -7.50
N VAL A 360 -15.07 13.06 -8.51
CA VAL A 360 -15.78 11.75 -8.45
C VAL A 360 -15.15 10.78 -7.44
N VAL A 361 -13.85 10.90 -7.14
CA VAL A 361 -13.12 9.98 -6.25
C VAL A 361 -12.99 10.53 -4.83
N LEU A 362 -13.26 11.82 -4.59
CA LEU A 362 -13.20 12.43 -3.26
C LEU A 362 -14.00 11.66 -2.21
N PRO A 363 -15.27 11.25 -2.46
CA PRO A 363 -16.05 10.42 -1.54
C PRO A 363 -15.30 9.18 -1.03
N VAL A 364 -14.62 8.46 -1.93
CA VAL A 364 -13.91 7.21 -1.60
C VAL A 364 -12.58 7.52 -0.92
N ARG A 365 -11.87 8.56 -1.38
CA ARG A 365 -10.58 8.98 -0.85
C ARG A 365 -10.68 9.44 0.61
N ASP A 366 -11.68 10.24 0.90
CA ASP A 366 -11.86 10.89 2.20
C ASP A 366 -12.42 9.91 3.24
N ASN A 367 -13.01 8.80 2.77
CA ASN A 367 -13.54 7.69 3.57
C ASN A 367 -12.72 6.40 3.45
N VAL A 368 -11.48 6.43 2.96
CA VAL A 368 -10.72 5.21 2.61
C VAL A 368 -10.55 4.24 3.79
N LEU A 369 -10.43 4.77 5.01
CA LEU A 369 -10.32 3.97 6.23
C LEU A 369 -11.65 3.28 6.57
N LEU A 370 -12.77 4.02 6.49
CA LEU A 370 -14.12 3.45 6.63
C LEU A 370 -14.38 2.38 5.56
N VAL A 371 -14.00 2.65 4.30
CA VAL A 371 -14.16 1.70 3.19
C VAL A 371 -13.38 0.42 3.48
N ALA A 372 -12.16 0.50 4.01
CA ALA A 372 -11.40 -0.68 4.43
C ALA A 372 -12.08 -1.44 5.59
N ALA A 373 -12.62 -0.74 6.58
CA ALA A 373 -13.37 -1.35 7.68
C ALA A 373 -14.64 -2.06 7.19
N LEU A 374 -15.44 -1.41 6.33
CA LEU A 374 -16.64 -1.99 5.71
C LEU A 374 -16.30 -3.15 4.79
N ALA A 375 -15.20 -3.05 4.03
CA ALA A 375 -14.72 -4.13 3.19
C ALA A 375 -14.36 -5.37 4.03
N ALA A 376 -13.61 -5.19 5.13
CA ALA A 376 -13.30 -6.27 6.06
C ALA A 376 -14.56 -6.88 6.68
N ALA A 377 -15.49 -6.03 7.12
CA ALA A 377 -16.71 -6.43 7.80
C ALA A 377 -17.69 -7.17 6.88
N CYS A 378 -17.92 -6.65 5.68
CA CYS A 378 -19.08 -6.98 4.86
C CYS A 378 -18.74 -7.59 3.49
N ALA A 379 -17.63 -7.20 2.84
CA ALA A 379 -17.38 -7.55 1.43
C ALA A 379 -16.28 -8.60 1.17
N VAL A 380 -15.14 -8.51 1.85
CA VAL A 380 -13.92 -9.26 1.48
C VAL A 380 -14.09 -10.75 1.78
N PRO A 381 -13.99 -11.66 0.79
CA PRO A 381 -14.22 -13.08 1.02
C PRO A 381 -12.98 -13.75 1.65
N PHE A 382 -12.82 -13.63 2.98
CA PHE A 382 -11.75 -14.32 3.68
C PHE A 382 -11.93 -15.83 3.59
N LEU A 383 -10.83 -16.51 3.25
CA LEU A 383 -10.80 -17.94 3.03
C LEU A 383 -11.04 -18.70 4.33
N SER A 384 -11.88 -19.73 4.30
CA SER A 384 -12.06 -20.65 5.43
C SER A 384 -10.86 -21.59 5.57
N ARG A 385 -10.58 -22.03 6.80
CA ARG A 385 -9.58 -23.04 7.14
C ARG A 385 -9.89 -24.42 6.58
N THR A 386 -11.16 -24.68 6.25
CA THR A 386 -11.61 -25.90 5.58
C THR A 386 -11.26 -25.93 4.09
N SER A 387 -10.92 -24.78 3.49
CA SER A 387 -10.53 -24.73 2.09
C SER A 387 -9.20 -25.49 1.85
N PRO A 388 -9.10 -26.33 0.80
CA PRO A 388 -7.85 -26.96 0.41
C PRO A 388 -6.71 -25.96 0.22
N HIS A 389 -7.05 -24.76 -0.28
CA HIS A 389 -6.08 -23.72 -0.56
C HIS A 389 -5.56 -22.99 0.69
N TRP A 390 -6.16 -23.19 1.88
CA TRP A 390 -5.77 -22.47 3.09
C TRP A 390 -4.30 -22.70 3.46
N ARG A 391 -3.86 -23.96 3.45
CA ARG A 391 -2.48 -24.35 3.74
C ARG A 391 -1.60 -24.34 2.50
N GLN A 392 -2.14 -24.80 1.37
CA GLN A 392 -1.42 -24.95 0.12
C GLN A 392 -2.05 -24.03 -0.94
N PRO A 393 -1.67 -22.73 -0.96
CA PRO A 393 -2.13 -21.86 -2.03
C PRO A 393 -1.58 -22.35 -3.37
N VAL A 394 -2.30 -22.05 -4.45
CA VAL A 394 -1.79 -22.32 -5.80
C VAL A 394 -0.45 -21.58 -5.96
N PRO A 395 0.66 -22.29 -6.22
CA PRO A 395 1.98 -21.69 -6.25
C PRO A 395 2.08 -20.66 -7.37
N THR A 396 2.94 -19.68 -7.18
CA THR A 396 3.28 -18.74 -8.23
C THR A 396 4.26 -19.41 -9.19
N ASP A 397 3.93 -19.46 -10.48
CA ASP A 397 4.84 -20.00 -11.49
C ASP A 397 6.04 -19.07 -11.67
N TYR A 398 7.23 -19.63 -11.46
CA TYR A 398 8.50 -18.94 -11.66
C TYR A 398 9.21 -19.49 -12.88
N ALA A 399 9.81 -18.61 -13.68
CA ALA A 399 10.66 -19.02 -14.78
C ALA A 399 12.01 -19.54 -14.27
N LYS A 400 12.58 -20.54 -14.95
CA LYS A 400 13.97 -20.96 -14.73
C LYS A 400 14.91 -19.86 -15.27
N PRO A 401 15.88 -19.36 -14.46
CA PRO A 401 16.85 -18.38 -14.93
C PRO A 401 17.68 -18.97 -16.07
N VAL A 402 17.83 -18.21 -17.17
CA VAL A 402 18.80 -18.53 -18.22
C VAL A 402 20.19 -18.14 -17.72
N PRO A 403 21.25 -18.92 -18.01
CA PRO A 403 22.62 -18.54 -17.69
C PRO A 403 22.95 -17.12 -18.18
N ALA A 404 23.66 -16.36 -17.35
CA ALA A 404 24.07 -15.00 -17.68
C ALA A 404 24.91 -15.00 -18.96
N ARG A 405 24.68 -14.04 -19.86
CA ARG A 405 25.60 -13.81 -21.00
C ARG A 405 26.97 -13.31 -20.52
N PHE A 406 27.01 -12.61 -19.39
CA PHE A 406 28.21 -12.04 -18.80
C PHE A 406 28.56 -12.78 -17.50
N ALA A 407 29.50 -13.72 -17.57
CA ALA A 407 29.90 -14.55 -16.43
C ALA A 407 30.63 -13.77 -15.31
N TRP A 408 31.17 -12.59 -15.63
CA TRP A 408 31.96 -11.75 -14.71
C TRP A 408 31.11 -10.72 -13.94
N VAL A 409 29.87 -10.47 -14.36
CA VAL A 409 28.95 -9.64 -13.58
C VAL A 409 28.33 -10.55 -12.53
N PRO A 410 28.55 -10.31 -11.22
CA PRO A 410 27.91 -11.12 -10.19
C PRO A 410 26.40 -10.94 -10.32
N LEU A 411 25.72 -11.90 -10.97
CA LEU A 411 24.29 -11.98 -10.84
C LEU A 411 24.05 -12.34 -9.38
N VAL A 412 23.48 -11.40 -8.65
CA VAL A 412 22.81 -11.69 -7.39
C VAL A 412 21.34 -11.79 -7.77
N PRO A 413 20.84 -12.91 -8.34
CA PRO A 413 19.45 -13.03 -8.75
C PRO A 413 18.59 -13.12 -7.47
N LEU A 414 18.39 -11.97 -6.85
CA LEU A 414 17.55 -11.80 -5.67
C LEU A 414 16.10 -12.05 -6.07
N TRP A 415 15.72 -11.76 -7.33
CA TRP A 415 14.35 -11.81 -7.79
C TRP A 415 14.13 -12.94 -8.78
N ARG A 416 13.26 -13.89 -8.38
CA ARG A 416 12.74 -14.91 -9.29
C ARG A 416 11.71 -14.28 -10.23
N ARG A 417 11.80 -14.59 -11.52
CA ARG A 417 10.86 -14.08 -12.52
C ARG A 417 9.53 -14.80 -12.42
N VAL A 418 8.46 -14.05 -12.14
CA VAL A 418 7.09 -14.55 -12.05
C VAL A 418 6.44 -14.52 -13.43
N LEU A 419 5.85 -15.64 -13.84
CA LEU A 419 5.14 -15.79 -15.12
C LEU A 419 3.69 -15.30 -15.04
N SER A 420 3.10 -15.33 -13.86
CA SER A 420 1.70 -14.99 -13.65
C SER A 420 1.43 -13.47 -13.65
N ARG A 421 0.21 -13.12 -14.06
CA ARG A 421 -0.32 -11.75 -14.01
C ARG A 421 -0.26 -11.20 -12.59
N PRO A 422 0.34 -10.01 -12.38
CA PRO A 422 0.24 -9.35 -11.10
C PRO A 422 -1.20 -8.94 -10.81
N ASN A 423 -1.53 -8.83 -9.52
CA ASN A 423 -2.83 -8.38 -9.10
C ASN A 423 -3.00 -6.89 -9.48
N LEU A 424 -4.04 -6.57 -10.27
CA LEU A 424 -4.24 -5.22 -10.81
C LEU A 424 -4.32 -4.16 -9.71
N LEU A 425 -5.02 -4.45 -8.60
CA LEU A 425 -5.17 -3.50 -7.50
C LEU A 425 -3.83 -3.12 -6.89
N LEU A 426 -2.93 -4.11 -6.71
CA LEU A 426 -1.59 -3.85 -6.19
C LEU A 426 -0.74 -3.04 -7.16
N GLU A 427 -0.85 -3.28 -8.46
CA GLU A 427 -0.13 -2.50 -9.47
C GLU A 427 -0.63 -1.06 -9.51
N LEU A 428 -1.95 -0.84 -9.49
CA LEU A 428 -2.54 0.50 -9.46
C LEU A 428 -2.15 1.26 -8.19
N LEU A 429 -2.21 0.60 -7.02
CA LEU A 429 -1.77 1.20 -5.76
C LEU A 429 -0.26 1.50 -5.78
N LEU A 430 0.56 0.60 -6.31
CA LEU A 430 2.00 0.83 -6.44
C LEU A 430 2.29 2.05 -7.32
N ILE A 431 1.70 2.11 -8.52
CA ILE A 431 1.84 3.26 -9.43
C ILE A 431 1.40 4.55 -8.72
N ARG A 432 0.26 4.54 -8.04
CA ARG A 432 -0.30 5.72 -7.39
C ARG A 432 0.54 6.20 -6.20
N VAL A 433 1.04 5.28 -5.38
CA VAL A 433 1.91 5.59 -4.24
C VAL A 433 3.27 6.09 -4.72
N VAL A 434 3.87 5.43 -5.71
CA VAL A 434 5.14 5.86 -6.31
C VAL A 434 5.00 7.22 -6.97
N TYR A 435 3.92 7.47 -7.72
CA TYR A 435 3.64 8.78 -8.31
C TYR A 435 3.44 9.87 -7.23
N SER A 436 2.75 9.54 -6.12
CA SER A 436 2.61 10.47 -5.00
C SER A 436 3.94 10.78 -4.32
N ALA A 437 4.80 9.78 -4.17
CA ALA A 437 6.14 9.95 -3.63
C ALA A 437 7.00 10.79 -4.58
N TYR A 438 6.95 10.50 -5.89
CA TYR A 438 7.57 11.28 -6.95
C TYR A 438 7.17 12.76 -6.87
N ALA A 439 5.86 13.05 -6.81
CA ALA A 439 5.37 14.43 -6.74
C ALA A 439 5.87 15.15 -5.48
N LYS A 440 5.90 14.47 -4.33
CA LYS A 440 6.41 15.04 -3.08
C LYS A 440 7.92 15.30 -3.10
N VAL A 441 8.72 14.36 -3.60
CA VAL A 441 10.17 14.52 -3.72
C VAL A 441 10.48 15.66 -4.68
N ARG A 442 9.77 15.73 -5.81
CA ARG A 442 9.91 16.82 -6.77
C ARG A 442 9.60 18.19 -6.16
N LEU A 443 8.55 18.29 -5.34
CA LEU A 443 8.22 19.52 -4.61
C LEU A 443 9.25 19.85 -3.51
N ALA A 444 9.77 18.85 -2.81
CA ALA A 444 10.78 19.05 -1.75
C ALA A 444 12.17 19.38 -2.30
N ALA A 445 12.46 18.99 -3.55
CA ALA A 445 13.71 19.28 -4.26
C ALA A 445 13.76 20.72 -4.83
N THR A 446 12.99 21.66 -4.27
CA THR A 446 13.16 23.09 -4.54
C THR A 446 14.51 23.55 -4.02
N ALA A 447 15.54 23.43 -4.85
CA ALA A 447 16.77 24.18 -4.69
C ALA A 447 16.50 25.67 -4.91
N GLY A 448 17.34 26.52 -4.32
CA GLY A 448 17.28 27.96 -4.62
C GLY A 448 17.49 28.18 -6.11
N ARG A 449 16.67 29.05 -6.72
CA ARG A 449 16.72 29.45 -8.14
C ARG A 449 18.15 29.67 -8.65
N SER A 450 18.99 30.32 -7.84
CA SER A 450 20.40 30.59 -8.14
C SER A 450 21.22 29.34 -8.43
N ALA A 451 21.05 28.27 -7.66
CA ALA A 451 21.77 27.01 -7.86
C ALA A 451 21.34 26.33 -9.18
N ALA A 452 20.05 26.39 -9.50
CA ALA A 452 19.54 25.80 -10.73
C ALA A 452 20.01 26.56 -11.98
N GLU A 453 20.04 27.90 -11.93
CA GLU A 453 20.58 28.74 -13.00
C GLU A 453 22.09 28.55 -13.18
N GLU A 454 22.84 28.35 -12.09
CA GLU A 454 24.27 28.01 -12.14
C GLU A 454 24.51 26.71 -12.90
N HIS A 455 23.79 25.65 -12.53
CA HIS A 455 23.87 24.38 -13.25
C HIS A 455 23.41 24.51 -14.71
N GLY A 456 22.39 25.34 -14.99
CA GLY A 456 21.97 25.68 -16.35
C GLY A 456 23.11 26.30 -17.18
N ARG A 457 23.87 27.25 -16.61
CA ARG A 457 25.06 27.83 -17.26
C ARG A 457 26.18 26.80 -17.47
N GLN A 458 26.38 25.88 -16.53
CA GLN A 458 27.36 24.79 -16.68
C GLN A 458 27.01 23.88 -17.86
N ILE A 459 25.75 23.44 -17.95
CA ILE A 459 25.28 22.59 -19.05
C ILE A 459 25.38 23.32 -20.39
N HIS A 460 24.93 24.58 -20.46
CA HIS A 460 25.06 25.38 -21.66
C HIS A 460 26.51 25.54 -22.12
N SER A 461 27.45 25.77 -21.18
CA SER A 461 28.88 25.88 -21.49
C SER A 461 29.46 24.55 -21.99
N ALA A 462 28.99 23.42 -21.44
CA ALA A 462 29.39 22.09 -21.90
C ALA A 462 28.86 21.79 -23.31
N GLU A 463 27.62 22.18 -23.62
CA GLU A 463 27.04 22.06 -24.97
C GLU A 463 27.81 22.91 -26.00
N GLN A 464 28.11 24.16 -25.65
CA GLN A 464 28.94 25.03 -26.50
C GLN A 464 30.33 24.44 -26.76
N TRP A 465 30.97 23.87 -25.73
CA TRP A 465 32.25 23.18 -25.88
C TRP A 465 32.15 21.93 -26.78
N LEU A 466 31.02 21.23 -26.75
CA LEU A 466 30.71 20.10 -27.65
C LEU A 466 30.22 20.53 -29.04
N HIS A 467 30.13 21.83 -29.31
CA HIS A 467 29.53 22.39 -30.53
C HIS A 467 28.09 21.95 -30.77
N ILE A 468 27.30 21.87 -29.70
CA ILE A 468 25.85 21.68 -29.74
C ILE A 468 25.21 23.05 -29.54
N ASP A 469 24.60 23.60 -30.60
CA ASP A 469 23.98 24.94 -30.61
C ASP A 469 22.58 24.95 -31.27
N ILE A 470 21.95 23.78 -31.34
CA ILE A 470 20.70 23.57 -32.08
C ILE A 470 19.46 24.10 -31.33
N GLU A 471 19.51 24.23 -30.01
CA GLU A 471 18.35 24.52 -29.16
C GLU A 471 17.72 25.86 -29.52
N HIS A 472 18.54 26.90 -29.65
CA HIS A 472 18.06 28.25 -29.93
C HIS A 472 17.45 28.34 -31.34
N TRP A 473 18.13 27.76 -32.33
CA TRP A 473 17.61 27.71 -33.70
C TRP A 473 16.29 26.94 -33.79
N ALA A 474 16.21 25.77 -33.17
CA ALA A 474 15.01 24.94 -33.20
C ALA A 474 13.82 25.64 -32.51
N ASN A 475 14.04 26.28 -31.35
CA ASN A 475 13.01 27.00 -30.62
C ASN A 475 12.45 28.18 -31.45
N HIS A 476 13.30 29.07 -31.95
CA HIS A 476 12.85 30.23 -32.74
C HIS A 476 12.22 29.83 -34.08
N THR A 477 12.71 28.76 -34.71
CA THR A 477 12.11 28.24 -35.96
C THR A 477 10.70 27.72 -35.72
N VAL A 478 10.50 26.90 -34.69
CA VAL A 478 9.19 26.31 -34.38
C VAL A 478 8.20 27.38 -33.94
N VAL A 479 8.63 28.38 -33.16
CA VAL A 479 7.79 29.51 -32.74
C VAL A 479 7.23 30.27 -33.96
N GLY A 480 8.02 30.40 -35.03
CA GLY A 480 7.59 31.04 -36.28
C GLY A 480 6.55 30.25 -37.09
N ILE A 481 6.26 28.99 -36.73
CA ILE A 481 5.36 28.09 -37.45
C ILE A 481 4.24 27.62 -36.51
N PRO A 482 3.07 28.29 -36.48
CA PRO A 482 2.04 28.08 -35.45
C PRO A 482 1.57 26.63 -35.31
N TRP A 483 1.27 25.94 -36.40
CA TRP A 483 0.79 24.55 -36.34
C TRP A 483 1.86 23.58 -35.79
N LEU A 484 3.14 23.85 -36.04
CA LEU A 484 4.26 23.03 -35.60
C LEU A 484 4.54 23.25 -34.11
N ARG A 485 4.44 24.51 -33.66
CA ARG A 485 4.45 24.87 -32.25
C ARG A 485 3.33 24.15 -31.50
N ASP A 486 2.08 24.31 -31.95
CA ASP A 486 0.91 23.72 -31.29
C ASP A 486 1.02 22.18 -31.26
N PHE A 487 1.57 21.55 -32.30
CA PHE A 487 1.88 20.13 -32.33
C PHE A 487 2.89 19.74 -31.25
N PHE A 488 4.03 20.42 -31.16
CA PHE A 488 5.06 20.10 -30.17
C PHE A 488 4.61 20.38 -28.74
N ASP A 489 3.84 21.44 -28.49
CA ASP A 489 3.27 21.75 -27.18
C ASP A 489 2.27 20.68 -26.74
N TYR A 490 1.37 20.26 -27.65
CA TYR A 490 0.43 19.17 -27.39
C TYR A 490 1.14 17.83 -27.17
N TYR A 491 2.15 17.54 -27.99
CA TYR A 491 2.93 16.31 -27.89
C TYR A 491 3.70 16.24 -26.57
N TYR A 492 4.38 17.34 -26.22
CA TYR A 492 5.11 17.50 -24.95
C TYR A 492 4.20 17.30 -23.75
N SER A 493 3.03 17.93 -23.72
CA SER A 493 2.11 17.88 -22.58
C SER A 493 1.42 16.52 -22.40
N THR A 494 1.22 15.74 -23.47
CA THR A 494 0.27 14.61 -23.44
C THR A 494 0.91 13.24 -23.62
N PHE A 495 1.78 13.06 -24.62
CA PHE A 495 2.16 11.71 -25.09
C PHE A 495 3.03 10.94 -24.11
N HIS A 496 3.83 11.64 -23.31
CA HIS A 496 4.71 11.03 -22.32
C HIS A 496 3.96 10.32 -21.19
N PHE A 497 2.66 10.60 -20.97
CA PHE A 497 1.81 9.83 -20.05
C PHE A 497 1.02 8.72 -20.75
N ILE A 498 0.40 9.04 -21.90
CA ILE A 498 -0.51 8.11 -22.59
C ILE A 498 0.25 6.89 -23.12
N VAL A 499 1.39 7.09 -23.78
CA VAL A 499 2.10 6.02 -24.48
C VAL A 499 2.67 4.97 -23.51
N PRO A 500 3.38 5.32 -22.41
CA PRO A 500 3.83 4.32 -21.45
C PRO A 500 2.69 3.52 -20.82
N LEU A 501 1.58 4.19 -20.46
CA LEU A 501 0.41 3.53 -19.89
C LEU A 501 -0.25 2.58 -20.89
N ALA A 502 -0.36 2.96 -22.16
CA ALA A 502 -0.90 2.11 -23.21
C ALA A 502 -0.04 0.84 -23.40
N ILE A 503 1.29 0.99 -23.46
CA ILE A 503 2.22 -0.14 -23.56
C ILE A 503 2.07 -1.06 -22.34
N LEU A 504 2.09 -0.50 -21.14
CA LEU A 504 1.90 -1.26 -19.90
C LEU A 504 0.54 -1.99 -19.87
N GLY A 505 -0.54 -1.35 -20.31
CA GLY A 505 -1.87 -1.95 -20.41
C GLY A 505 -1.91 -3.13 -21.38
N VAL A 506 -1.34 -2.96 -22.58
CA VAL A 506 -1.25 -4.05 -23.58
C VAL A 506 -0.42 -5.21 -23.06
N LEU A 507 0.73 -4.93 -22.43
CA LEU A 507 1.57 -5.98 -21.84
C LEU A 507 0.90 -6.67 -20.65
N TYR A 508 0.17 -5.94 -19.81
CA TYR A 508 -0.56 -6.52 -18.68
C TYR A 508 -1.55 -7.59 -19.13
N VAL A 509 -2.27 -7.31 -20.22
CA VAL A 509 -3.26 -8.23 -20.79
C VAL A 509 -2.59 -9.37 -21.57
N ARG A 510 -1.67 -9.04 -22.49
CA ARG A 510 -1.16 -10.01 -23.47
C ARG A 510 0.15 -10.71 -23.09
N ARG A 511 1.02 -10.06 -22.32
CA ARG A 511 2.37 -10.57 -21.98
C ARG A 511 2.76 -10.27 -20.52
N PRO A 512 2.17 -10.98 -19.54
CA PRO A 512 2.32 -10.65 -18.11
C PRO A 512 3.75 -10.70 -17.56
N SER A 513 4.58 -11.60 -18.10
CA SER A 513 6.00 -11.70 -17.78
C SER A 513 6.79 -10.49 -18.29
N ASP A 514 6.57 -10.09 -19.55
CA ASP A 514 7.17 -8.90 -20.14
C ASP A 514 6.66 -7.61 -19.47
N TYR A 515 5.39 -7.57 -19.04
CA TYR A 515 4.83 -6.46 -18.26
C TYR A 515 5.66 -6.20 -17.00
N ARG A 516 5.94 -7.23 -16.20
CA ARG A 516 6.71 -7.09 -14.95
C ARG A 516 8.12 -6.59 -15.21
N TRP A 517 8.77 -7.09 -16.26
CA TRP A 517 10.08 -6.63 -16.69
C TRP A 517 10.04 -5.16 -17.11
N ALA A 518 9.16 -4.80 -18.04
CA ALA A 518 9.00 -3.46 -18.56
C ALA A 518 8.68 -2.47 -17.41
N ARG A 519 7.68 -2.76 -16.58
CA ARG A 519 7.29 -1.98 -15.40
C ARG A 519 8.44 -1.77 -14.41
N THR A 520 9.28 -2.78 -14.19
CA THR A 520 10.43 -2.66 -13.28
C THR A 520 11.50 -1.73 -13.84
N THR A 521 11.79 -1.84 -15.15
CA THR A 521 12.81 -1.00 -15.81
C THR A 521 12.44 0.49 -15.80
N ILE A 522 11.19 0.85 -16.13
CA ILE A 522 10.72 2.25 -16.05
C ILE A 522 10.64 2.72 -14.59
N GLY A 523 10.31 1.83 -13.65
CA GLY A 523 10.33 2.13 -12.22
C GLY A 523 11.72 2.53 -11.73
N PHE A 524 12.76 1.76 -12.07
CA PHE A 524 14.13 2.11 -11.70
C PHE A 524 14.62 3.38 -12.40
N ALA A 525 14.35 3.53 -13.70
CA ALA A 525 14.71 4.75 -14.42
C ALA A 525 14.09 6.00 -13.77
N THR A 526 12.84 5.92 -13.33
CA THR A 526 12.15 7.02 -12.66
C THR A 526 12.73 7.33 -11.28
N VAL A 527 13.11 6.31 -10.50
CA VAL A 527 13.77 6.51 -9.19
C VAL A 527 15.16 7.14 -9.37
N LEU A 528 15.93 6.70 -10.35
CA LEU A 528 17.24 7.28 -10.67
C LEU A 528 17.11 8.73 -11.14
N ALA A 529 16.10 9.04 -11.95
CA ALA A 529 15.82 10.42 -12.35
C ALA A 529 15.45 11.32 -11.17
N LEU A 530 14.65 10.82 -10.22
CA LEU A 530 14.34 11.55 -8.99
C LEU A 530 15.59 11.86 -8.15
N LEU A 531 16.53 10.93 -8.07
CA LEU A 531 17.83 11.19 -7.43
C LEU A 531 18.61 12.25 -8.19
N GLY A 532 18.57 12.22 -9.53
CA GLY A 532 19.15 13.25 -10.39
C GLY A 532 18.58 14.64 -10.07
N PHE A 533 17.25 14.79 -10.03
CA PHE A 533 16.61 16.07 -9.70
C PHE A 533 16.97 16.60 -8.32
N TRP A 534 17.17 15.70 -7.35
CA TRP A 534 17.52 16.10 -6.00
C TRP A 534 19.00 16.48 -5.86
N LEU A 535 19.89 15.81 -6.59
CA LEU A 535 21.34 16.07 -6.55
C LEU A 535 21.79 17.21 -7.48
N TYR A 536 21.11 17.40 -8.61
CA TYR A 536 21.48 18.36 -9.65
C TYR A 536 20.25 19.13 -10.16
N PRO A 537 19.69 20.05 -9.34
CA PRO A 537 18.61 20.93 -9.76
C PRO A 537 19.09 21.78 -10.95
N LEU A 538 18.33 21.85 -12.03
CA LEU A 538 18.77 22.47 -13.28
C LEU A 538 17.68 23.38 -13.86
N ALA A 539 18.06 24.63 -14.15
CA ALA A 539 17.22 25.54 -14.90
C ALA A 539 17.19 25.14 -16.40
N PRO A 540 16.00 24.97 -16.98
CA PRO A 540 15.82 24.72 -18.41
C PRO A 540 16.08 25.98 -19.26
N PRO A 541 16.31 25.85 -20.58
CA PRO A 541 16.63 26.97 -21.47
C PRO A 541 15.68 28.16 -21.34
N ARG A 542 14.37 27.91 -21.31
CA ARG A 542 13.32 28.94 -21.19
C ARG A 542 13.32 29.74 -19.88
N LEU A 543 14.03 29.27 -18.84
CA LEU A 543 14.17 29.96 -17.56
C LEU A 543 15.53 30.63 -17.39
N MET A 544 16.42 30.54 -18.38
CA MET A 544 17.74 31.13 -18.31
C MET A 544 17.71 32.62 -18.64
N PRO A 545 18.18 33.49 -17.73
CA PRO A 545 18.25 34.92 -18.01
C PRO A 545 19.26 35.21 -19.12
N GLY A 546 18.88 36.07 -20.07
CA GLY A 546 19.78 36.59 -21.10
C GLY A 546 20.04 35.68 -22.31
N LEU A 547 19.45 34.48 -22.38
CA LEU A 547 19.65 33.54 -23.50
C LEU A 547 18.58 33.58 -24.60
N GLY A 548 17.50 34.34 -24.42
CA GLY A 548 16.52 34.62 -25.49
C GLY A 548 15.61 33.46 -25.91
N PHE A 549 15.49 32.39 -25.10
CA PHE A 549 14.55 31.29 -25.36
C PHE A 549 13.09 31.68 -25.08
N ILE A 550 12.16 31.12 -25.87
CA ILE A 550 10.72 31.38 -25.78
C ILE A 550 10.02 30.15 -25.17
N ASP A 551 9.26 30.35 -24.08
CA ASP A 551 8.38 29.31 -23.51
C ASP A 551 7.08 29.21 -24.34
N THR A 552 7.00 28.19 -25.20
CA THR A 552 5.82 27.96 -26.03
C THR A 552 4.68 27.30 -25.28
N VAL A 553 4.99 26.50 -24.25
CA VAL A 553 4.03 25.65 -23.55
C VAL A 553 3.23 26.41 -22.50
N HIS A 554 3.86 27.37 -21.80
CA HIS A 554 3.24 28.10 -20.69
C HIS A 554 2.92 29.57 -21.02
N GLY A 555 3.24 30.04 -22.22
CA GLY A 555 2.97 31.41 -22.67
C GLY A 555 3.96 32.46 -22.16
N VAL A 556 3.62 33.75 -22.30
CA VAL A 556 4.44 34.88 -21.83
C VAL A 556 4.60 34.79 -20.31
N GLN A 557 5.85 34.78 -19.85
CA GLN A 557 6.18 34.66 -18.43
C GLN A 557 5.80 35.95 -17.68
N ASP A 558 4.61 35.96 -17.08
CA ASP A 558 4.20 36.97 -16.11
C ASP A 558 4.28 36.38 -14.69
N LEU A 559 5.43 36.62 -14.04
CA LEU A 559 5.76 36.14 -12.70
C LEU A 559 4.86 36.74 -11.61
N ASP A 560 4.11 37.79 -11.92
CA ASP A 560 3.18 38.47 -11.01
C ASP A 560 1.73 37.98 -11.16
N SER A 561 1.45 37.07 -12.11
CA SER A 561 0.10 36.55 -12.36
C SER A 561 -0.28 35.37 -11.43
N PRO A 562 -1.48 35.38 -10.81
CA PRO A 562 -1.90 34.36 -9.85
C PRO A 562 -2.15 32.97 -10.49
N ASP A 563 -2.47 32.90 -11.78
CA ASP A 563 -2.65 31.65 -12.52
C ASP A 563 -1.32 30.95 -12.82
N PHE A 564 -0.25 31.73 -13.06
CA PHE A 564 1.12 31.21 -13.17
C PHE A 564 1.61 30.72 -11.79
N GLY A 565 1.26 31.43 -10.71
CA GLY A 565 1.53 31.05 -9.31
C GLY A 565 0.91 29.72 -8.85
N ALA A 566 -0.31 29.41 -9.30
CA ALA A 566 -1.02 28.18 -8.90
C ALA A 566 -0.50 26.91 -9.60
N LEU A 567 -0.06 27.02 -10.86
CA LEU A 567 0.57 25.93 -11.62
C LEU A 567 2.05 25.72 -11.22
N THR A 568 2.80 26.81 -10.98
CA THR A 568 4.19 26.77 -10.48
C THR A 568 4.32 26.16 -9.08
N ALA A 569 3.34 26.35 -8.20
CA ALA A 569 3.33 25.73 -6.87
C ALA A 569 3.22 24.19 -6.88
N VAL A 570 2.77 23.60 -7.99
CA VAL A 570 2.57 22.14 -8.14
C VAL A 570 3.64 21.47 -9.01
N THR A 571 4.34 22.22 -9.87
CA THR A 571 5.41 21.69 -10.74
C THR A 571 6.75 22.36 -10.46
N ASN A 572 7.73 21.63 -9.91
CA ASN A 572 9.11 22.13 -9.81
C ASN A 572 9.67 22.35 -11.23
N GLN A 573 9.80 23.61 -11.64
CA GLN A 573 10.24 24.01 -12.98
C GLN A 573 11.78 23.94 -13.15
N TYR A 574 12.53 23.82 -12.05
CA TYR A 574 13.99 23.74 -12.00
C TYR A 574 14.51 22.28 -11.92
N ALA A 575 13.75 21.34 -12.47
CA ALA A 575 14.07 19.91 -12.48
C ALA A 575 14.20 19.40 -13.93
N ALA A 576 15.08 20.03 -14.70
CA ALA A 576 15.26 19.71 -16.12
C ALA A 576 16.13 18.46 -16.38
N MET A 577 17.21 18.24 -15.62
CA MET A 577 18.11 17.09 -15.80
C MET A 577 17.89 16.00 -14.74
N PRO A 578 17.74 14.71 -15.10
CA PRO A 578 17.63 14.15 -16.45
C PRO A 578 16.21 14.28 -17.04
N SER A 579 16.09 14.39 -18.37
CA SER A 579 14.77 14.52 -19.01
C SER A 579 13.95 13.24 -18.91
N LEU A 580 12.93 13.23 -18.04
CA LEU A 580 11.99 12.12 -17.92
C LEU A 580 11.05 11.99 -19.12
N HIS A 581 10.71 13.09 -19.79
CA HIS A 581 9.94 13.05 -21.04
C HIS A 581 10.66 12.18 -22.06
N PHE A 582 11.93 12.51 -22.35
CA PHE A 582 12.75 11.72 -23.25
C PHE A 582 13.00 10.32 -22.68
N GLY A 583 13.34 10.18 -21.41
CA GLY A 583 13.58 8.88 -20.79
C GLY A 583 12.41 7.90 -20.93
N TRP A 584 11.17 8.33 -20.61
CA TRP A 584 9.99 7.47 -20.76
C TRP A 584 9.67 7.17 -22.23
N SER A 585 9.87 8.13 -23.14
CA SER A 585 9.68 7.89 -24.57
C SER A 585 10.70 6.92 -25.16
N LEU A 586 11.97 7.02 -24.74
CA LEU A 586 13.05 6.12 -25.13
C LEU A 586 12.78 4.72 -24.60
N TRP A 587 12.35 4.62 -23.34
CA TRP A 587 11.89 3.36 -22.77
C TRP A 587 10.76 2.75 -23.60
N CYS A 588 9.76 3.52 -24.02
CA CYS A 588 8.68 3.04 -24.88
C CYS A 588 9.23 2.50 -26.20
N GLY A 589 10.11 3.25 -26.86
CA GLY A 589 10.72 2.85 -28.12
C GLY A 589 11.54 1.57 -28.00
N LEU A 590 12.36 1.44 -26.95
CA LEU A 590 13.14 0.23 -26.67
C LEU A 590 12.23 -0.97 -26.36
N VAL A 591 11.18 -0.80 -25.55
CA VAL A 591 10.23 -1.86 -25.23
C VAL A 591 9.52 -2.35 -26.50
N ILE A 592 9.06 -1.43 -27.35
CA ILE A 592 8.44 -1.77 -28.64
C ILE A 592 9.45 -2.46 -29.56
N LEU A 593 10.66 -1.91 -29.72
CA LEU A 593 11.72 -2.49 -30.55
C LEU A 593 12.01 -3.94 -30.17
N LEU A 594 12.03 -4.23 -28.86
CA LEU A 594 12.36 -5.53 -28.29
C LEU A 594 11.19 -6.52 -28.23
N LEU A 595 9.93 -6.07 -28.34
CA LEU A 595 8.75 -6.92 -28.14
C LEU A 595 7.85 -7.04 -29.37
N ALA A 596 7.83 -6.01 -30.22
CA ALA A 596 6.93 -5.93 -31.35
C ALA A 596 7.38 -6.88 -32.48
N PRO A 597 6.44 -7.65 -33.06
CA PRO A 597 6.78 -8.62 -34.09
C PRO A 597 7.03 -7.97 -35.46
N LYS A 598 6.37 -6.84 -35.77
CA LYS A 598 6.37 -6.23 -37.11
C LYS A 598 7.34 -5.04 -37.20
N LEU A 599 8.00 -4.88 -38.34
CA LEU A 599 8.97 -3.78 -38.56
C LEU A 599 8.32 -2.40 -38.42
N TRP A 600 7.13 -2.18 -38.98
CA TRP A 600 6.44 -0.89 -38.89
C TRP A 600 6.15 -0.47 -37.44
N MET A 601 5.88 -1.43 -36.54
CA MET A 601 5.69 -1.14 -35.11
C MET A 601 6.99 -0.67 -34.48
N LYS A 602 8.13 -1.28 -34.86
CA LYS A 602 9.46 -0.89 -34.37
C LYS A 602 9.82 0.52 -34.84
N VAL A 603 9.56 0.82 -36.11
CA VAL A 603 9.74 2.17 -36.67
C VAL A 603 8.89 3.18 -35.89
N LEU A 604 7.60 2.90 -35.72
CA LEU A 604 6.70 3.77 -34.94
C LEU A 604 7.18 3.96 -33.49
N GLY A 605 7.68 2.88 -32.86
CA GLY A 605 8.25 2.92 -31.52
C GLY A 605 9.49 3.82 -31.44
N LEU A 606 10.35 3.83 -32.45
CA LEU A 606 11.55 4.68 -32.51
C LEU A 606 11.26 6.12 -32.91
N LEU A 607 10.17 6.38 -33.65
CA LEU A 607 9.71 7.74 -33.93
C LEU A 607 9.26 8.47 -32.66
N HIS A 608 8.69 7.75 -31.69
CA HIS A 608 8.20 8.36 -30.45
C HIS A 608 9.29 9.10 -29.63
N PRO A 609 10.46 8.51 -29.30
CA PRO A 609 11.54 9.24 -28.65
C PRO A 609 12.17 10.31 -29.53
N LEU A 610 12.19 10.13 -30.85
CA LEU A 610 12.65 11.15 -31.78
C LEU A 610 11.78 12.41 -31.70
N PHE A 611 10.47 12.27 -31.81
CA PHE A 611 9.56 13.42 -31.65
C PHE A 611 9.62 14.01 -30.24
N THR A 612 9.89 13.19 -29.22
CA THR A 612 10.01 13.69 -27.85
C THR A 612 11.26 14.56 -27.67
N VAL A 613 12.42 14.14 -28.19
CA VAL A 613 13.63 14.98 -28.12
C VAL A 613 13.46 16.26 -28.93
N SER A 614 12.81 16.18 -30.11
CA SER A 614 12.48 17.37 -30.89
C SER A 614 11.55 18.31 -30.11
N ALA A 615 10.51 17.77 -29.46
CA ALA A 615 9.55 18.58 -28.69
C ALA A 615 10.21 19.28 -27.50
N ILE A 616 11.02 18.58 -26.70
CA ILE A 616 11.61 19.19 -25.50
C ILE A 616 12.64 20.29 -25.84
N VAL A 617 13.35 20.14 -26.97
CA VAL A 617 14.31 21.13 -27.46
C VAL A 617 13.57 22.32 -28.10
N ALA A 618 12.63 22.05 -29.01
CA ALA A 618 11.86 23.08 -29.70
C ALA A 618 11.02 23.94 -28.75
N THR A 619 10.55 23.39 -27.63
CA THR A 619 9.75 24.13 -26.64
C THR A 619 10.61 24.85 -25.58
N GLY A 620 11.95 24.75 -25.66
CA GLY A 620 12.87 25.32 -24.66
C GLY A 620 12.75 24.68 -23.28
N ASN A 621 12.19 23.46 -23.20
CA ASN A 621 11.92 22.82 -21.93
C ASN A 621 13.10 22.04 -21.35
N HIS A 622 14.05 21.66 -22.19
CA HIS A 622 15.23 20.88 -21.82
C HIS A 622 16.42 21.21 -22.73
N TRP A 623 17.63 21.06 -22.19
CA TRP A 623 18.87 21.01 -22.97
C TRP A 623 19.01 19.67 -23.70
N VAL A 624 19.85 19.57 -24.73
CA VAL A 624 20.15 18.29 -25.39
C VAL A 624 20.84 17.33 -24.42
N LEU A 625 21.72 17.82 -23.56
CA LEU A 625 22.37 17.01 -22.51
C LEU A 625 21.38 16.47 -21.46
N ASP A 626 20.23 17.11 -21.27
CA ASP A 626 19.17 16.54 -20.42
C ASP A 626 18.60 15.26 -21.02
N ALA A 627 18.48 15.19 -22.36
CA ALA A 627 18.06 13.99 -23.08
C ALA A 627 19.12 12.88 -22.96
N VAL A 628 20.41 13.23 -23.02
CA VAL A 628 21.51 12.28 -22.74
C VAL A 628 21.40 11.72 -21.32
N GLY A 629 21.16 12.58 -20.33
CA GLY A 629 20.88 12.17 -18.95
C GLY A 629 19.66 11.25 -18.85
N GLY A 630 18.59 11.55 -19.58
CA GLY A 630 17.39 10.71 -19.72
C GLY A 630 17.72 9.32 -20.28
N GLY A 631 18.55 9.26 -21.31
CA GLY A 631 19.06 8.01 -21.89
C GLY A 631 19.88 7.21 -20.89
N ALA A 632 20.77 7.87 -20.14
CA ALA A 632 21.61 7.24 -19.13
C ALA A 632 20.78 6.59 -18.01
N VAL A 633 19.76 7.27 -17.47
CA VAL A 633 18.90 6.69 -16.42
C VAL A 633 18.05 5.53 -16.93
N VAL A 634 17.61 5.56 -18.19
CA VAL A 634 16.90 4.43 -18.81
C VAL A 634 17.83 3.22 -18.97
N ALA A 635 19.04 3.44 -19.48
CA ALA A 635 20.05 2.39 -19.61
C ALA A 635 20.39 1.78 -18.24
N ALA A 636 20.59 2.60 -17.21
CA ALA A 636 20.80 2.16 -15.84
C ALA A 636 19.59 1.39 -15.28
N GLY A 637 18.36 1.81 -15.60
CA GLY A 637 17.14 1.09 -15.22
C GLY A 637 17.05 -0.33 -15.84
N PHE A 638 17.43 -0.47 -17.11
CA PHE A 638 17.58 -1.80 -17.74
C PHE A 638 18.73 -2.60 -17.12
N GLY A 639 19.88 -1.98 -16.88
CA GLY A 639 21.05 -2.60 -16.26
C GLY A 639 20.77 -3.14 -14.86
N LEU A 640 20.14 -2.35 -14.00
CA LEU A 640 19.77 -2.75 -12.65
C LEU A 640 18.75 -3.89 -12.66
N THR A 641 17.78 -3.84 -13.59
CA THR A 641 16.83 -4.95 -13.77
C THR A 641 17.55 -6.23 -14.23
N TYR A 642 18.54 -6.12 -15.11
CA TYR A 642 19.35 -7.26 -15.56
C TYR A 642 20.19 -7.86 -14.42
N VAL A 643 20.84 -7.02 -13.60
CA VAL A 643 21.65 -7.47 -12.45
C VAL A 643 20.78 -8.19 -11.41
N LEU A 644 19.58 -7.67 -11.12
CA LEU A 644 18.71 -8.19 -10.06
C LEU A 644 17.82 -9.38 -10.49
N ALA A 645 17.40 -9.43 -11.75
CA ALA A 645 16.44 -10.42 -12.26
C ALA A 645 17.01 -11.32 -13.39
N GLY A 646 18.28 -11.15 -13.75
CA GLY A 646 18.96 -11.91 -14.79
C GLY A 646 18.51 -11.60 -16.22
N PRO A 647 19.00 -12.37 -17.22
CA PRO A 647 18.72 -12.16 -18.64
C PRO A 647 17.24 -12.22 -19.01
N ARG A 648 16.84 -11.49 -20.07
CA ARG A 648 15.44 -11.41 -20.50
C ARG A 648 14.86 -12.74 -20.99
N ARG A 649 15.62 -13.52 -21.76
CA ARG A 649 15.15 -14.79 -22.35
C ARG A 649 14.77 -15.77 -21.23
N LEU A 650 13.71 -16.54 -21.47
CA LEU A 650 13.25 -17.60 -20.57
C LEU A 650 13.47 -18.94 -21.29
N GLN A 651 13.88 -19.98 -20.57
CA GLN A 651 13.82 -21.35 -21.08
C GLN A 651 12.37 -21.82 -21.10
N ALA A 652 11.92 -22.40 -22.21
CA ALA A 652 10.68 -23.17 -22.22
C ALA A 652 10.84 -24.37 -21.28
N LEU A 653 9.84 -24.64 -20.44
CA LEU A 653 9.80 -25.90 -19.69
C LEU A 653 9.64 -27.03 -20.71
N PRO A 654 10.36 -28.16 -20.60
CA PRO A 654 10.05 -29.33 -21.39
C PRO A 654 8.59 -29.72 -21.13
N ASP A 655 7.80 -29.89 -22.18
CA ASP A 655 6.46 -30.46 -22.08
C ASP A 655 6.57 -31.82 -21.40
N ALA A 656 6.17 -31.92 -20.13
CA ALA A 656 6.17 -33.16 -19.35
C ALA A 656 5.11 -34.18 -19.82
N GLY A 657 4.69 -34.11 -21.09
CA GLY A 657 3.63 -34.93 -21.68
C GLY A 657 3.90 -35.39 -23.12
N ARG A 658 5.14 -35.28 -23.62
CA ARG A 658 5.53 -35.83 -24.95
C ARG A 658 6.65 -36.86 -24.92
N ALA A 659 7.10 -37.26 -23.72
CA ALA A 659 8.10 -38.30 -23.53
C ALA A 659 7.44 -39.67 -23.22
N THR A 660 6.42 -40.05 -23.98
CA THR A 660 5.92 -41.43 -24.09
C THR A 660 5.27 -41.59 -25.46
N ASP A 661 6.08 -41.55 -26.53
CA ASP A 661 5.70 -42.18 -27.82
C ASP A 661 6.90 -42.44 -28.76
N SER A 662 8.14 -42.37 -28.26
CA SER A 662 9.33 -42.81 -29.01
C SER A 662 9.74 -44.25 -28.64
N GLY A 663 8.78 -45.11 -28.33
CA GLY A 663 9.02 -46.44 -27.78
C GLY A 663 8.02 -47.50 -28.24
N ALA A 664 7.63 -47.51 -29.52
CA ALA A 664 6.98 -48.65 -30.16
C ALA A 664 7.05 -48.51 -31.69
N GLY A 665 8.11 -49.05 -32.30
CA GLY A 665 8.28 -49.00 -33.75
C GLY A 665 9.53 -49.70 -34.28
N GLY A 666 10.06 -50.70 -33.58
CA GLY A 666 11.01 -51.65 -34.15
C GLY A 666 10.22 -52.86 -34.65
N ARG A 667 9.81 -52.84 -35.92
CA ARG A 667 9.41 -54.07 -36.64
C ARG A 667 10.63 -54.59 -37.42
N PRO A 668 10.83 -55.92 -37.46
CA PRO A 668 11.94 -56.54 -38.18
C PRO A 668 11.76 -56.43 -39.71
N GLU A 669 12.88 -56.48 -40.42
CA GLU A 669 13.03 -56.41 -41.88
C GLU A 669 12.16 -57.42 -42.65
N PRO A 670 11.75 -57.12 -43.90
CA PRO A 670 11.32 -58.14 -44.84
C PRO A 670 12.49 -58.59 -45.73
N GLU A 671 12.69 -59.90 -45.78
CA GLU A 671 13.52 -60.63 -46.75
C GLU A 671 13.06 -60.35 -48.19
N ALA A 672 14.04 -60.32 -49.10
CA ALA A 672 13.82 -60.24 -50.53
C ALA A 672 13.73 -61.65 -51.15
N GLY A 673 12.69 -61.87 -51.97
CA GLY A 673 12.81 -62.66 -53.20
C GLY A 673 12.40 -64.14 -53.19
N ASN A 674 11.21 -64.36 -53.76
CA ASN A 674 10.96 -65.20 -54.95
C ASN A 674 10.44 -66.66 -54.81
N ASP A 675 9.37 -66.88 -55.59
CA ASP A 675 8.78 -68.10 -56.17
C ASP A 675 8.06 -69.16 -55.31
N GLY A 676 6.81 -69.44 -55.73
CA GLY A 676 6.26 -70.81 -55.73
C GLY A 676 4.89 -71.05 -55.08
N ASP A 677 3.83 -70.85 -55.86
CA ASP A 677 2.74 -71.80 -56.13
C ASP A 677 1.82 -72.39 -55.02
N THR A 678 0.52 -72.46 -55.38
CA THR A 678 -0.64 -73.15 -54.76
C THR A 678 -1.11 -72.67 -53.38
N GLY A 679 -2.38 -72.41 -53.07
CA GLY A 679 -3.67 -72.47 -53.75
C GLY A 679 -4.76 -72.18 -52.69
N ASP A 680 -5.94 -71.71 -53.15
CA ASP A 680 -7.32 -71.90 -52.62
C ASP A 680 -7.59 -71.89 -51.09
N ASP A 681 -8.66 -71.37 -50.48
CA ASP A 681 -10.02 -70.97 -50.88
C ASP A 681 -10.68 -70.35 -49.62
N SER A 682 -11.71 -69.53 -49.81
CA SER A 682 -12.85 -69.28 -48.88
C SER A 682 -12.57 -68.59 -47.52
N GLY A 683 -13.43 -67.75 -46.93
CA GLY A 683 -14.81 -67.36 -47.24
C GLY A 683 -15.47 -66.74 -45.99
N ARG A 684 -15.92 -65.48 -46.14
CA ARG A 684 -17.04 -64.78 -45.47
C ARG A 684 -16.99 -64.28 -44.00
N PRO A 685 -17.70 -63.14 -43.73
CA PRO A 685 -17.77 -62.45 -42.43
C PRO A 685 -19.15 -62.55 -41.74
N VAL A 686 -19.26 -62.11 -40.47
CA VAL A 686 -20.56 -61.88 -39.79
C VAL A 686 -20.55 -60.56 -38.99
N VAL A 687 -21.68 -59.85 -39.11
CA VAL A 687 -22.10 -58.52 -38.61
C VAL A 687 -22.89 -58.66 -37.30
N VAL A 688 -23.17 -57.52 -36.63
CA VAL A 688 -24.37 -57.12 -35.82
C VAL A 688 -23.89 -56.46 -34.50
N ALA A 689 -24.45 -55.43 -33.88
CA ALA A 689 -25.35 -54.28 -34.11
C ALA A 689 -25.53 -53.61 -32.71
N GLY A 690 -25.86 -52.31 -32.62
CA GLY A 690 -26.17 -51.61 -31.34
C GLY A 690 -27.53 -51.99 -30.72
N PRO A 691 -28.11 -51.24 -29.74
CA PRO A 691 -28.36 -49.79 -29.86
C PRO A 691 -28.36 -48.97 -28.53
N ALA A 692 -28.71 -47.68 -28.64
CA ALA A 692 -28.88 -46.68 -27.60
C ALA A 692 -30.36 -46.28 -27.35
N SER A 693 -30.70 -45.83 -26.13
CA SER A 693 -31.89 -45.00 -25.72
C SER A 693 -32.00 -45.06 -24.17
N SER A 694 -32.55 -44.13 -23.36
CA SER A 694 -32.90 -42.70 -23.38
C SER A 694 -33.33 -42.33 -21.93
N LYS A 695 -33.21 -41.06 -21.54
CA LYS A 695 -33.95 -40.30 -20.49
C LYS A 695 -34.16 -40.89 -19.07
N ALA A 696 -33.50 -40.28 -18.09
CA ALA A 696 -34.08 -39.59 -16.92
C ALA A 696 -33.01 -38.69 -16.28
#